data_AF-A0A7V0ZIL9-F1
#
_entry.id   AF-A0A7V0ZIL9-F1
#
_cell.length_a   1.000
_cell.length_b   1.000
_cell.length_c   1.000
_cell.angle_alpha   90.00
_cell.angle_beta   90.00
_cell.angle_gamma   90.00
#
_symmetry.space_group_name_H-M   'P 1'
#
loop_
_entity.id
_entity.type
_entity.pdbx_description
1 polymer ?
#
loop_
_entity_poly.entity_id
_entity_poly.type
_entity_poly.pdbx_seq_one_letter_code
_entity_poly.pdbx_strand_id
1 'polypeptide(L)'
;FGFYSNAARDWDVIAYNAPDYLIVLSAGNERSDGVSSGTEHWVFSPTENDWVLSTDTRENDGPWDCIGNTKTGKNVLTVGAVEDIPGGYESPSQVQLTNFSSVGPLDDGRIKPDIVANGAGLYSCLEQSDTDYGSYWGTSMAAPSVTGSLTLIRQHYETLMDTSIRAATLKGLAIHTADEAGLYTGPDYEYGWGLLNTRKAVEMISSQDDGYEIIEDLLLYGDSLEYTFTSLGADPFKATLSWSDPPGTPVSPSIDPSDIMLVHDLDIRVIDPNGTMYFPYRLNKFDPTQAAFTGDNVVDNVEQVYIELTIPGTYTVRVKHKGILQANQPFGLLITYGTSIPEIVHVSQSGNDETADGSTTNPFASIQSALDFAGLGDTILVSSGTYVENIEIENQNRVIASHFIIDGDSSQIANTIIDGGGQGSVISMNFVGSNTKIIGFTIRNGYTTDSGAGLNCVESFPTIENCIFTNNHAGITNTSIYGGGIAAWRSHITLNNVSFVSNYTAGKGGAIFAAQSIVNGSNLFFYDNLANDRGGAISFYKSSGVIDHMTIVEDSAQVEGGALFMQESELTITSSIIWGNTPQQIAFAETGDPSIININYSILDGYVTGVVTHNNGTVNFGLFDVFDLDPLFCNPDSGNYHLAENSPSVGLGENNTNMGIYGIGCEEMVAISDDRLTPDSFKLYTSYPNPFNPITTIRFNVVGTYMQSLRLDIFNISGRLVETLIDDELKPGVH
;
A
#
# COMPACT_ATOMS: atom_id res chain seq x y z
N PHE A 1 -20.58 24.71 3.52
CA PHE A 1 -20.01 26.06 3.50
C PHE A 1 -19.52 26.25 2.09
N GLY A 2 -18.20 26.17 1.79
CA GLY A 2 -17.62 25.70 0.52
C GLY A 2 -17.92 26.46 -0.78
N PHE A 3 -18.85 27.38 -0.73
CA PHE A 3 -19.50 27.97 -1.88
C PHE A 3 -18.66 29.09 -2.50
N TYR A 4 -18.54 29.06 -3.83
CA TYR A 4 -17.93 30.16 -4.58
C TYR A 4 -18.93 31.30 -4.79
N SER A 5 -18.87 32.28 -3.89
CA SER A 5 -19.77 33.43 -3.89
C SER A 5 -19.31 34.57 -4.82
N ASN A 6 -20.14 35.60 -4.98
CA ASN A 6 -19.71 36.86 -5.61
C ASN A 6 -18.49 37.49 -4.93
N ALA A 7 -18.33 37.33 -3.61
CA ALA A 7 -17.16 37.83 -2.90
C ALA A 7 -15.89 37.03 -3.23
N ALA A 8 -15.99 35.70 -3.38
CA ALA A 8 -14.89 34.87 -3.87
C ALA A 8 -14.50 35.26 -5.31
N ARG A 9 -15.50 35.52 -6.16
CA ARG A 9 -15.28 36.06 -7.50
C ARG A 9 -14.55 37.40 -7.49
N ASP A 10 -14.91 38.33 -6.60
CA ASP A 10 -14.26 39.63 -6.51
C ASP A 10 -12.77 39.49 -6.13
N TRP A 11 -12.42 38.54 -5.26
CA TRP A 11 -11.02 38.21 -4.98
C TRP A 11 -10.29 37.68 -6.22
N ASP A 12 -10.91 36.76 -6.96
CA ASP A 12 -10.30 36.23 -8.19
C ASP A 12 -10.15 37.30 -9.26
N VAL A 13 -11.09 38.25 -9.37
CA VAL A 13 -10.97 39.42 -10.25
C VAL A 13 -9.74 40.25 -9.87
N ILE A 14 -9.52 40.53 -8.58
CA ILE A 14 -8.35 41.30 -8.14
C ILE A 14 -7.07 40.53 -8.45
N ALA A 15 -6.99 39.27 -8.03
CA ALA A 15 -5.80 38.44 -8.21
C ALA A 15 -5.46 38.20 -9.69
N TYR A 16 -6.46 38.03 -10.56
CA TYR A 16 -6.26 37.87 -12.01
C TYR A 16 -5.74 39.16 -12.66
N ASN A 17 -6.22 40.33 -12.21
CA ASN A 17 -5.78 41.63 -12.75
C ASN A 17 -4.48 42.16 -12.12
N ALA A 18 -4.04 41.59 -11.00
CA ALA A 18 -2.80 41.93 -10.31
C ALA A 18 -1.89 40.68 -10.23
N PRO A 19 -1.31 40.25 -11.38
CA PRO A 19 -0.65 38.95 -11.50
C PRO A 19 0.59 38.78 -10.63
N ASP A 20 1.15 39.85 -10.08
CA ASP A 20 2.32 39.84 -9.19
C ASP A 20 1.94 40.05 -7.71
N TYR A 21 0.66 39.98 -7.35
CA TYR A 21 0.16 40.21 -5.99
C TYR A 21 -0.58 38.99 -5.45
N LEU A 22 0.11 38.15 -4.69
CA LEU A 22 -0.49 36.98 -4.04
C LEU A 22 -1.27 37.40 -2.79
N ILE A 23 -2.58 37.14 -2.81
CA ILE A 23 -3.50 37.40 -1.70
C ILE A 23 -3.53 36.18 -0.80
N VAL A 24 -3.24 36.37 0.49
CA VAL A 24 -3.30 35.33 1.52
C VAL A 24 -4.54 35.53 2.39
N LEU A 25 -5.36 34.49 2.55
CA LEU A 25 -6.56 34.50 3.39
C LEU A 25 -6.47 33.40 4.45
N SER A 26 -7.01 33.65 5.64
CA SER A 26 -7.21 32.59 6.64
C SER A 26 -8.36 31.67 6.23
N ALA A 27 -8.25 30.37 6.50
CA ALA A 27 -9.28 29.38 6.16
C ALA A 27 -10.58 29.56 6.96
N GLY A 28 -10.46 30.01 8.22
CA GLY A 28 -11.59 30.12 9.15
C GLY A 28 -11.43 29.34 10.42
N ASN A 29 -12.24 29.69 11.41
CA ASN A 29 -12.22 29.09 12.74
C ASN A 29 -13.58 28.46 13.08
N GLU A 30 -14.34 28.06 12.05
CA GLU A 30 -15.74 27.65 12.18
C GLU A 30 -15.88 26.14 12.40
N ARG A 31 -14.82 25.34 12.28
CA ARG A 31 -14.91 23.88 12.44
C ARG A 31 -15.30 23.53 13.88
N SER A 32 -16.29 22.66 14.01
CA SER A 32 -16.90 22.23 15.27
C SER A 32 -17.59 23.36 16.05
N ASP A 33 -17.78 24.55 15.46
CA ASP A 33 -18.57 25.61 16.08
C ASP A 33 -20.05 25.20 16.10
N GLY A 34 -20.72 25.47 17.22
CA GLY A 34 -22.06 24.98 17.48
C GLY A 34 -22.73 25.74 18.61
N VAL A 35 -24.06 25.65 18.65
CA VAL A 35 -24.88 26.32 19.65
C VAL A 35 -25.48 25.31 20.61
N SER A 36 -25.42 25.58 21.91
CA SER A 36 -26.12 24.75 22.90
C SER A 36 -27.62 24.77 22.64
N SER A 37 -28.27 23.60 22.72
CA SER A 37 -29.71 23.43 22.47
C SER A 37 -30.54 24.47 23.22
N GLY A 38 -31.37 25.23 22.49
CA GLY A 38 -32.25 26.25 23.04
C GLY A 38 -31.62 27.64 23.26
N THR A 39 -30.39 27.86 22.80
CA THR A 39 -29.77 29.21 22.78
C THR A 39 -30.14 29.97 21.51
N GLU A 40 -30.51 31.25 21.66
CA GLU A 40 -30.79 32.14 20.53
C GLU A 40 -29.53 32.36 19.69
N HIS A 41 -29.63 32.15 18.39
CA HIS A 41 -28.56 32.36 17.42
C HIS A 41 -29.12 32.86 16.09
N TRP A 42 -28.28 33.51 15.29
CA TRP A 42 -28.69 34.02 13.99
C TRP A 42 -28.56 32.93 12.93
N VAL A 43 -29.63 32.71 12.16
CA VAL A 43 -29.63 31.85 10.97
C VAL A 43 -30.09 32.66 9.77
N PHE A 44 -29.52 32.40 8.59
CA PHE A 44 -30.01 33.03 7.37
C PHE A 44 -31.31 32.34 6.95
N SER A 45 -32.41 33.09 6.86
CA SER A 45 -33.70 32.59 6.38
C SER A 45 -33.82 32.84 4.88
N PRO A 46 -33.80 31.81 4.02
CA PRO A 46 -33.99 32.01 2.58
C PRO A 46 -35.36 32.61 2.23
N THR A 47 -36.36 32.37 3.08
CA THR A 47 -37.72 32.89 2.92
C THR A 47 -37.79 34.39 3.16
N GLU A 48 -37.04 34.88 4.16
CA GLU A 48 -37.01 36.30 4.53
C GLU A 48 -35.87 37.06 3.84
N ASN A 49 -34.91 36.33 3.26
CA ASN A 49 -33.67 36.83 2.70
C ASN A 49 -32.92 37.75 3.70
N ASP A 50 -32.97 37.37 4.98
CA ASP A 50 -32.35 38.10 6.08
C ASP A 50 -31.87 37.12 7.17
N TRP A 51 -30.97 37.59 8.02
CA TRP A 51 -30.57 36.88 9.23
C TRP A 51 -31.68 37.03 10.28
N VAL A 52 -32.22 35.91 10.75
CA VAL A 52 -33.27 35.86 11.77
C VAL A 52 -32.77 35.16 13.02
N LEU A 53 -33.32 35.54 14.18
CA LEU A 53 -33.05 34.83 15.42
C LEU A 53 -33.77 33.48 15.41
N SER A 54 -33.05 32.40 15.71
CA SER A 54 -33.59 31.05 15.88
C SER A 54 -33.14 30.47 17.21
N THR A 55 -33.96 29.61 17.79
CA THR A 55 -33.61 28.75 18.95
C THR A 55 -33.53 27.28 18.55
N ASP A 56 -33.69 26.97 17.27
CA ASP A 56 -33.70 25.60 16.76
C ASP A 56 -32.33 24.94 16.93
N THR A 57 -32.30 23.64 17.18
CA THR A 57 -31.03 22.92 17.25
C THR A 57 -30.35 22.95 15.87
N ARG A 58 -29.09 23.37 15.83
CA ARG A 58 -28.23 23.37 14.64
C ARG A 58 -27.10 22.39 14.88
N GLU A 59 -26.79 21.57 13.87
CA GLU A 59 -25.59 20.73 13.88
C GLU A 59 -24.33 21.59 13.95
N ASN A 60 -23.26 21.04 14.53
CA ASN A 60 -21.98 21.73 14.53
C ASN A 60 -21.48 21.90 13.09
N ASP A 61 -20.78 23.00 12.85
CA ASP A 61 -20.16 23.28 11.55
C ASP A 61 -19.05 22.27 11.24
N GLY A 62 -19.07 21.71 10.03
CA GLY A 62 -18.19 20.62 9.62
C GLY A 62 -18.83 19.22 9.74
N PRO A 63 -18.05 18.14 9.90
CA PRO A 63 -16.60 18.09 10.18
C PRO A 63 -15.68 18.50 9.01
N TRP A 64 -16.23 18.60 7.80
CA TRP A 64 -15.58 19.13 6.59
C TRP A 64 -16.54 20.05 5.83
N ASP A 65 -16.08 20.69 4.75
CA ASP A 65 -16.83 21.74 4.05
C ASP A 65 -17.27 22.88 5.01
N CYS A 66 -16.28 23.50 5.66
CA CYS A 66 -16.50 24.60 6.60
C CYS A 66 -15.71 25.87 6.27
N ILE A 67 -15.17 25.98 5.04
CA ILE A 67 -14.48 27.20 4.59
C ILE A 67 -15.49 28.26 4.17
N GLY A 68 -15.44 29.43 4.82
CA GLY A 68 -16.34 30.55 4.55
C GLY A 68 -16.33 31.00 3.09
N ASN A 69 -17.50 31.34 2.55
CA ASN A 69 -17.75 31.62 1.13
C ASN A 69 -16.96 32.80 0.51
N THR A 70 -16.25 33.60 1.31
CA THR A 70 -15.37 34.68 0.86
C THR A 70 -13.92 34.21 0.68
N LYS A 71 -13.58 33.03 1.20
CA LYS A 71 -12.22 32.47 1.26
C LYS A 71 -12.00 31.35 0.21
N THR A 72 -13.01 31.12 -0.62
CA THR A 72 -13.09 30.04 -1.62
C THR A 72 -12.57 30.45 -3.00
N GLY A 73 -11.93 31.63 -3.14
CA GLY A 73 -11.32 32.08 -4.39
C GLY A 73 -10.27 31.09 -4.91
N LYS A 74 -10.16 30.95 -6.23
CA LYS A 74 -9.18 30.07 -6.89
C LYS A 74 -7.76 30.63 -6.80
N ASN A 75 -7.65 31.95 -6.95
CA ASN A 75 -6.36 32.64 -7.13
C ASN A 75 -5.73 33.15 -5.83
N VAL A 76 -6.41 32.94 -4.68
CA VAL A 76 -5.88 33.26 -3.35
C VAL A 76 -5.15 32.05 -2.75
N LEU A 77 -4.26 32.31 -1.80
CA LEU A 77 -3.67 31.30 -0.92
C LEU A 77 -4.43 31.28 0.41
N THR A 78 -5.25 30.24 0.61
CA THR A 78 -6.04 30.01 1.82
C THR A 78 -5.24 29.17 2.81
N VAL A 79 -5.12 29.64 4.05
CA VAL A 79 -4.21 29.07 5.06
C VAL A 79 -4.99 28.51 6.26
N GLY A 80 -4.86 27.21 6.50
CA GLY A 80 -5.36 26.55 7.71
C GLY A 80 -4.38 26.65 8.89
N ALA A 81 -4.82 26.23 10.07
CA ALA A 81 -4.05 26.32 11.32
C ALA A 81 -3.75 24.95 11.90
N VAL A 82 -2.47 24.72 12.22
CA VAL A 82 -2.01 23.57 13.00
C VAL A 82 -1.54 23.99 14.38
N GLU A 83 -1.47 23.01 15.28
CA GLU A 83 -0.82 23.14 16.57
C GLU A 83 0.68 23.49 16.38
N ASP A 84 1.30 24.02 17.43
CA ASP A 84 2.75 24.23 17.40
C ASP A 84 3.48 22.87 17.34
N ILE A 85 4.62 22.84 16.65
CA ILE A 85 5.45 21.64 16.49
C ILE A 85 6.79 21.90 17.21
N PRO A 86 6.91 21.54 18.51
CA PRO A 86 8.11 21.81 19.28
C PRO A 86 9.31 21.05 18.69
N GLY A 87 10.38 21.78 18.39
CA GLY A 87 11.59 21.20 17.77
C GLY A 87 11.61 21.27 16.24
N GLY A 88 10.49 21.61 15.61
CA GLY A 88 10.34 21.63 14.16
C GLY A 88 9.78 20.33 13.59
N TYR A 89 9.55 20.32 12.29
CA TYR A 89 8.98 19.18 11.57
C TYR A 89 10.00 18.04 11.41
N GLU A 90 9.61 16.82 11.78
CA GLU A 90 10.38 15.58 11.54
C GLU A 90 9.55 14.54 10.76
N SER A 91 8.23 14.51 10.94
CA SER A 91 7.34 13.61 10.20
C SER A 91 5.92 14.18 9.99
N PRO A 92 5.16 13.69 9.00
CA PRO A 92 3.80 14.17 8.73
C PRO A 92 2.85 14.04 9.92
N SER A 93 3.01 12.98 10.72
CA SER A 93 2.16 12.67 11.89
C SER A 93 2.25 13.69 13.03
N GLN A 94 3.31 14.51 13.07
CA GLN A 94 3.46 15.58 14.06
C GLN A 94 2.60 16.80 13.71
N VAL A 95 2.16 16.92 12.46
CA VAL A 95 1.34 18.05 11.99
C VAL A 95 -0.10 17.83 12.44
N GLN A 96 -0.45 18.37 13.60
CA GLN A 96 -1.79 18.24 14.18
C GLN A 96 -2.64 19.45 13.82
N LEU A 97 -3.76 19.24 13.14
CA LEU A 97 -4.70 20.31 12.83
C LEU A 97 -5.34 20.84 14.12
N THR A 98 -5.45 22.16 14.27
CA THR A 98 -6.19 22.72 15.41
C THR A 98 -7.67 22.35 15.32
N ASN A 99 -8.35 22.18 16.45
CA ASN A 99 -9.76 21.77 16.45
C ASN A 99 -10.67 22.77 15.71
N PHE A 100 -10.32 24.07 15.71
CA PHE A 100 -11.11 25.13 15.10
C PHE A 100 -10.84 25.35 13.61
N SER A 101 -9.68 24.90 13.06
CA SER A 101 -9.31 25.24 11.68
C SER A 101 -10.37 24.77 10.70
N SER A 102 -10.91 25.68 9.89
CA SER A 102 -11.83 25.31 8.82
C SER A 102 -11.11 24.54 7.72
N VAL A 103 -11.77 23.52 7.19
CA VAL A 103 -11.25 22.55 6.23
C VAL A 103 -12.19 22.43 5.03
N GLY A 104 -11.65 22.04 3.88
CA GLY A 104 -12.42 21.79 2.66
C GLY A 104 -13.06 20.40 2.68
N PRO A 105 -13.22 19.74 1.52
CA PRO A 105 -13.07 20.33 0.19
C PRO A 105 -14.12 21.43 -0.02
N LEU A 106 -14.01 22.19 -1.10
CA LEU A 106 -15.07 23.12 -1.52
C LEU A 106 -16.22 22.34 -2.20
N ASP A 107 -17.38 22.98 -2.37
CA ASP A 107 -18.59 22.32 -2.94
C ASP A 107 -18.37 21.79 -4.38
N ASP A 108 -17.54 22.50 -5.14
CA ASP A 108 -17.12 22.11 -6.49
C ASP A 108 -16.04 21.02 -6.50
N GLY A 109 -15.49 20.67 -5.34
CA GLY A 109 -14.52 19.60 -5.13
C GLY A 109 -13.06 20.06 -5.04
N ARG A 110 -12.79 21.37 -5.12
CA ARG A 110 -11.43 21.92 -5.02
C ARG A 110 -10.80 21.65 -3.65
N ILE A 111 -9.47 21.50 -3.66
CA ILE A 111 -8.63 21.37 -2.47
C ILE A 111 -8.52 22.73 -1.79
N LYS A 112 -9.00 22.79 -0.54
CA LYS A 112 -8.77 23.91 0.38
C LYS A 112 -8.71 23.40 1.83
N PRO A 113 -7.96 24.02 2.76
CA PRO A 113 -7.03 25.14 2.52
C PRO A 113 -5.94 24.76 1.51
N ASP A 114 -5.22 25.73 0.95
CA ASP A 114 -4.13 25.37 0.03
C ASP A 114 -2.94 24.79 0.82
N ILE A 115 -2.66 25.35 2.01
CA ILE A 115 -1.60 24.92 2.92
C ILE A 115 -2.01 25.20 4.37
N VAL A 116 -1.23 24.70 5.32
CA VAL A 116 -1.35 25.03 6.75
C VAL A 116 -0.08 25.68 7.30
N ALA A 117 -0.22 26.38 8.42
CA ALA A 117 0.89 26.88 9.23
C ALA A 117 0.50 26.89 10.72
N ASN A 118 1.49 27.03 11.62
CA ASN A 118 1.21 27.17 13.05
C ASN A 118 0.22 28.33 13.27
N GLY A 119 -0.90 28.02 13.90
CA GLY A 119 -1.92 28.98 14.33
C GLY A 119 -2.31 28.85 15.79
N ALA A 120 -1.53 28.13 16.60
CA ALA A 120 -1.81 27.84 18.00
C ALA A 120 -0.77 28.47 18.94
N GLY A 121 -1.24 29.31 19.86
CA GLY A 121 -0.39 29.90 20.90
C GLY A 121 0.68 30.86 20.38
N LEU A 122 0.52 31.40 19.16
CA LEU A 122 1.51 32.27 18.53
C LEU A 122 1.66 33.59 19.28
N TYR A 123 2.89 33.83 19.76
CA TYR A 123 3.27 35.04 20.49
C TYR A 123 3.54 36.20 19.50
N SER A 124 2.76 37.27 19.58
CA SER A 124 2.87 38.43 18.70
C SER A 124 2.53 39.74 19.41
N CYS A 125 2.71 40.87 18.72
CA CYS A 125 2.45 42.20 19.27
C CYS A 125 0.95 42.43 19.49
N LEU A 126 0.63 43.20 20.54
CA LEU A 126 -0.72 43.61 20.91
C LEU A 126 -0.84 45.14 20.94
N GLU A 127 -2.07 45.64 21.00
CA GLU A 127 -2.38 47.04 20.77
C GLU A 127 -2.24 47.95 22.00
N GLN A 128 -1.93 47.43 23.20
CA GLN A 128 -2.00 48.26 24.41
C GLN A 128 -0.73 49.10 24.65
N SER A 129 0.45 48.69 24.18
CA SER A 129 1.70 49.46 24.31
C SER A 129 2.82 48.97 23.38
N ASP A 130 3.90 49.75 23.24
CA ASP A 130 5.10 49.40 22.45
C ASP A 130 5.85 48.14 22.94
N THR A 131 5.55 47.69 24.16
CA THR A 131 6.10 46.46 24.76
C THR A 131 5.05 45.37 24.94
N ASP A 132 3.86 45.55 24.38
CA ASP A 132 2.73 44.64 24.58
C ASP A 132 2.77 43.47 23.59
N TYR A 133 2.79 42.27 24.15
CA TYR A 133 2.84 41.02 23.40
C TYR A 133 2.04 39.96 24.15
N GLY A 134 1.44 39.04 23.39
CA GLY A 134 0.72 37.91 23.95
C GLY A 134 0.50 36.80 22.93
N SER A 135 0.02 35.66 23.41
CA SER A 135 -0.26 34.49 22.57
C SER A 135 -1.73 34.42 22.18
N TYR A 136 -1.99 34.18 20.90
CA TYR A 136 -3.33 33.99 20.34
C TYR A 136 -3.43 32.71 19.50
N TRP A 137 -4.66 32.27 19.26
CA TRP A 137 -5.00 31.09 18.46
C TRP A 137 -5.95 31.49 17.34
N GLY A 138 -5.73 30.93 16.15
CA GLY A 138 -6.61 31.12 15.00
C GLY A 138 -5.90 30.92 13.67
N THR A 139 -6.67 30.61 12.63
CA THR A 139 -6.18 30.74 11.23
C THR A 139 -5.79 32.19 10.91
N SER A 140 -6.33 33.16 11.65
CA SER A 140 -5.91 34.57 11.65
C SER A 140 -4.47 34.80 12.13
N MET A 141 -3.87 33.85 12.86
CA MET A 141 -2.47 33.91 13.30
C MET A 141 -1.57 33.15 12.30
N ALA A 142 -2.07 32.07 11.71
CA ALA A 142 -1.37 31.32 10.66
C ALA A 142 -1.18 32.15 9.38
N ALA A 143 -2.24 32.79 8.86
CA ALA A 143 -2.20 33.57 7.62
C ALA A 143 -1.13 34.71 7.56
N PRO A 144 -0.97 35.57 8.59
CA PRO A 144 0.09 36.58 8.56
C PRO A 144 1.50 35.99 8.68
N SER A 145 1.67 34.86 9.36
CA SER A 145 2.96 34.14 9.42
C SER A 145 3.37 33.64 8.03
N VAL A 146 2.42 33.04 7.30
CA VAL A 146 2.60 32.66 5.89
C VAL A 146 2.91 33.89 5.02
N THR A 147 2.17 34.99 5.20
CA THR A 147 2.37 36.22 4.42
C THR A 147 3.79 36.78 4.59
N GLY A 148 4.29 36.85 5.82
CA GLY A 148 5.66 37.30 6.10
C GLY A 148 6.71 36.38 5.46
N SER A 149 6.50 35.06 5.55
CA SER A 149 7.38 34.05 4.95
C SER A 149 7.44 34.16 3.43
N LEU A 150 6.28 34.29 2.76
CA LEU A 150 6.20 34.46 1.31
C LEU A 150 6.83 35.78 0.84
N THR A 151 6.79 36.82 1.68
CA THR A 151 7.47 38.08 1.38
C THR A 151 8.99 37.90 1.37
N LEU A 152 9.54 37.11 2.30
CA LEU A 152 10.97 36.77 2.31
C LEU A 152 11.35 35.91 1.11
N ILE A 153 10.53 34.91 0.76
CA ILE A 153 10.72 34.06 -0.43
C ILE A 153 10.72 34.91 -1.70
N ARG A 154 9.74 35.81 -1.86
CA ARG A 154 9.67 36.75 -2.99
C ARG A 154 10.91 37.64 -3.06
N GLN A 155 11.31 38.23 -1.93
CA GLN A 155 12.51 39.07 -1.87
C GLN A 155 13.75 38.28 -2.33
N HIS A 156 13.89 37.04 -1.88
CA HIS A 156 15.00 36.18 -2.26
C HIS A 156 14.99 35.85 -3.76
N TYR A 157 13.83 35.49 -4.31
CA TYR A 157 13.65 35.27 -5.75
C TYR A 157 14.02 36.50 -6.56
N GLU A 158 13.45 37.67 -6.22
CA GLU A 158 13.71 38.93 -6.93
C GLU A 158 15.18 39.35 -6.85
N THR A 159 15.86 39.00 -5.76
CA THR A 159 17.30 39.27 -5.59
C THR A 159 18.17 38.41 -6.52
N LEU A 160 17.79 37.14 -6.74
CA LEU A 160 18.56 36.21 -7.55
C LEU A 160 18.21 36.27 -9.04
N MET A 161 16.93 36.45 -9.38
CA MET A 161 16.41 36.33 -10.74
C MET A 161 16.26 37.68 -11.47
N ASP A 162 16.43 38.81 -10.77
CA ASP A 162 16.27 40.18 -11.30
C ASP A 162 14.90 40.39 -12.01
N THR A 163 13.87 39.67 -11.56
CA THR A 163 12.49 39.81 -12.03
C THR A 163 11.52 39.47 -10.90
N SER A 164 10.29 40.00 -10.98
CA SER A 164 9.24 39.66 -10.03
C SER A 164 8.67 38.28 -10.32
N ILE A 165 8.36 37.52 -9.26
CA ILE A 165 7.65 36.25 -9.34
C ILE A 165 6.14 36.50 -9.42
N ARG A 166 5.43 35.85 -10.37
CA ARG A 166 3.97 35.97 -10.43
C ARG A 166 3.32 35.29 -9.21
N ALA A 167 2.17 35.80 -8.81
CA ALA A 167 1.38 35.31 -7.69
C ALA A 167 1.06 33.82 -7.80
N ALA A 168 0.69 33.34 -8.99
CA ALA A 168 0.45 31.92 -9.25
C ALA A 168 1.69 31.06 -8.98
N THR A 169 2.85 31.50 -9.48
CA THR A 169 4.13 30.81 -9.28
C THR A 169 4.57 30.83 -7.82
N LEU A 170 4.37 31.95 -7.10
CA LEU A 170 4.66 32.02 -5.66
C LEU A 170 3.73 31.12 -4.83
N LYS A 171 2.44 31.02 -5.20
CA LYS A 171 1.49 30.06 -4.63
C LYS A 171 1.93 28.62 -4.93
N GLY A 172 2.26 28.33 -6.18
CA GLY A 172 2.79 27.04 -6.62
C GLY A 172 4.08 26.65 -5.89
N LEU A 173 4.97 27.62 -5.61
CA LEU A 173 6.20 27.42 -4.84
C LEU A 173 5.91 27.01 -3.41
N ALA A 174 5.02 27.73 -2.73
CA ALA A 174 4.61 27.39 -1.37
C ALA A 174 4.03 25.97 -1.28
N ILE A 175 3.23 25.58 -2.27
CA ILE A 175 2.62 24.24 -2.39
C ILE A 175 3.66 23.18 -2.73
N HIS A 176 4.55 23.44 -3.69
CA HIS A 176 5.54 22.47 -4.17
C HIS A 176 6.53 22.07 -3.07
N THR A 177 6.90 23.05 -2.23
CA THR A 177 7.89 22.88 -1.16
C THR A 177 7.27 22.62 0.21
N ALA A 178 5.95 22.52 0.33
CA ALA A 178 5.31 22.19 1.60
C ALA A 178 5.78 20.83 2.13
N ASP A 179 5.91 20.73 3.45
CA ASP A 179 6.11 19.45 4.12
C ASP A 179 4.79 18.69 4.16
N GLU A 180 4.84 17.39 3.88
CA GLU A 180 3.69 16.49 3.92
C GLU A 180 3.02 16.51 5.30
N ALA A 181 1.68 16.41 5.34
CA ALA A 181 0.91 16.46 6.56
C ALA A 181 -0.32 15.56 6.45
N GLY A 182 -0.72 14.94 7.56
CA GLY A 182 -1.85 14.01 7.58
C GLY A 182 -1.44 12.55 7.43
N LEU A 183 -2.43 11.69 7.19
CA LEU A 183 -2.27 10.23 7.17
C LEU A 183 -1.84 9.67 5.82
N TYR A 184 -2.11 10.39 4.73
CA TYR A 184 -1.92 9.93 3.37
C TYR A 184 -0.99 10.89 2.62
N THR A 185 -0.14 10.37 1.73
CA THR A 185 0.70 11.21 0.87
C THR A 185 -0.14 11.93 -0.18
N GLY A 186 0.23 13.18 -0.47
CA GLY A 186 -0.48 14.03 -1.42
C GLY A 186 -1.48 14.94 -0.71
N PRO A 187 -2.30 15.69 -1.46
CA PRO A 187 -3.19 16.66 -0.87
C PRO A 187 -4.33 15.98 -0.11
N ASP A 188 -4.87 16.67 0.88
CA ASP A 188 -6.12 16.29 1.54
C ASP A 188 -6.99 17.53 1.82
N TYR A 189 -8.16 17.30 2.42
CA TYR A 189 -9.12 18.36 2.71
C TYR A 189 -8.80 19.17 3.98
N GLU A 190 -7.97 18.65 4.87
CA GLU A 190 -7.63 19.23 6.18
C GLU A 190 -6.42 20.15 6.11
N TYR A 191 -5.34 19.62 5.52
CA TYR A 191 -4.02 20.22 5.45
C TYR A 191 -3.73 20.84 4.07
N GLY A 192 -4.59 20.60 3.08
CA GLY A 192 -4.36 21.05 1.72
C GLY A 192 -3.18 20.31 1.11
N TRP A 193 -2.19 21.05 0.63
CA TRP A 193 -0.93 20.50 0.12
C TRP A 193 0.16 20.36 1.19
N GLY A 194 -0.15 20.64 2.47
CA GLY A 194 0.76 20.40 3.58
C GLY A 194 1.19 21.67 4.35
N LEU A 195 2.20 21.50 5.21
CA LEU A 195 2.74 22.52 6.10
C LEU A 195 3.75 23.42 5.36
N LEU A 196 3.60 24.74 5.46
CA LEU A 196 4.54 25.68 4.84
C LEU A 196 5.99 25.41 5.28
N ASN A 197 6.88 25.18 4.31
CA ASN A 197 8.33 25.12 4.54
C ASN A 197 9.04 26.24 3.78
N THR A 198 9.30 27.35 4.50
CA THR A 198 9.99 28.53 3.95
C THR A 198 11.41 28.22 3.51
N ARG A 199 12.10 27.31 4.22
CA ARG A 199 13.49 26.96 3.94
C ARG A 199 13.60 26.20 2.61
N LYS A 200 12.78 25.17 2.40
CA LYS A 200 12.75 24.41 1.15
C LYS A 200 12.44 25.30 -0.06
N ALA A 201 11.51 26.26 0.07
CA ALA A 201 11.24 27.23 -0.98
C ALA A 201 12.48 28.08 -1.34
N VAL A 202 13.21 28.57 -0.34
CA VAL A 202 14.45 29.36 -0.54
C VAL A 202 15.57 28.51 -1.13
N GLU A 203 15.73 27.26 -0.68
CA GLU A 203 16.72 26.31 -1.20
C GLU A 203 16.44 25.97 -2.67
N MET A 204 15.17 25.73 -3.03
CA MET A 204 14.76 25.51 -4.41
C MET A 204 15.11 26.69 -5.33
N ILE A 205 14.82 27.93 -4.89
CA ILE A 205 15.20 29.13 -5.67
C ILE A 205 16.72 29.24 -5.83
N SER A 206 17.48 28.89 -4.79
CA SER A 206 18.94 29.04 -4.75
C SER A 206 19.67 27.96 -5.56
N SER A 207 19.01 26.85 -5.86
CA SER A 207 19.59 25.64 -6.46
C SER A 207 18.95 25.31 -7.80
N GLN A 208 18.50 26.33 -8.55
CA GLN A 208 18.04 26.11 -9.93
C GLN A 208 19.15 25.48 -10.78
N ASP A 209 18.74 24.67 -11.76
CA ASP A 209 19.61 23.83 -12.60
C ASP A 209 20.34 22.69 -11.85
N ASP A 210 20.12 22.51 -10.54
CA ASP A 210 20.67 21.41 -9.73
C ASP A 210 19.54 20.59 -9.08
N GLY A 211 18.72 19.97 -9.92
CA GLY A 211 17.56 19.19 -9.49
C GLY A 211 16.30 20.01 -9.22
N TYR A 212 16.34 21.33 -9.44
CA TYR A 212 15.19 22.23 -9.28
C TYR A 212 15.00 23.16 -10.48
N GLU A 213 13.75 23.40 -10.88
CA GLU A 213 13.40 24.38 -11.91
C GLU A 213 12.17 25.19 -11.52
N ILE A 214 12.19 26.49 -11.84
CA ILE A 214 11.02 27.36 -11.75
C ILE A 214 10.84 28.02 -13.12
N ILE A 215 9.81 27.58 -13.85
CA ILE A 215 9.53 28.02 -15.21
C ILE A 215 8.27 28.88 -15.20
N GLU A 216 8.40 30.11 -15.67
CA GLU A 216 7.26 30.99 -15.94
C GLU A 216 7.02 31.08 -17.45
N ASP A 217 5.93 30.48 -17.94
CA ASP A 217 5.64 30.44 -19.37
C ASP A 217 4.18 30.86 -19.68
N LEU A 218 3.81 30.82 -20.96
CA LEU A 218 2.52 31.22 -21.52
C LEU A 218 1.96 30.11 -22.41
N LEU A 219 0.80 29.57 -22.05
CA LEU A 219 0.10 28.59 -22.88
C LEU A 219 -0.87 29.29 -23.85
N LEU A 220 -0.68 29.06 -25.15
CA LEU A 220 -1.57 29.58 -26.20
C LEU A 220 -2.73 28.61 -26.48
N TYR A 221 -3.80 29.12 -27.09
CA TYR A 221 -4.93 28.28 -27.48
C TYR A 221 -4.54 27.25 -28.56
N GLY A 222 -4.80 25.97 -28.27
CA GLY A 222 -4.47 24.82 -29.10
C GLY A 222 -3.07 24.26 -28.89
N ASP A 223 -2.25 24.89 -28.05
CA ASP A 223 -0.85 24.52 -27.85
C ASP A 223 -0.66 23.36 -26.86
N SER A 224 0.53 22.78 -26.96
CA SER A 224 1.06 21.74 -26.10
C SER A 224 2.54 22.02 -25.88
N LEU A 225 2.92 22.35 -24.65
CA LEU A 225 4.31 22.60 -24.29
C LEU A 225 4.89 21.34 -23.65
N GLU A 226 6.14 21.03 -23.97
CA GLU A 226 6.87 19.89 -23.41
C GLU A 226 8.23 20.36 -22.90
N TYR A 227 8.55 19.95 -21.67
CA TYR A 227 9.82 20.22 -21.00
C TYR A 227 10.44 18.87 -20.62
N THR A 228 11.77 18.77 -20.71
CA THR A 228 12.47 17.51 -20.46
C THR A 228 13.48 17.66 -19.33
N PHE A 229 13.48 16.72 -18.40
CA PHE A 229 14.37 16.70 -17.25
C PHE A 229 15.03 15.32 -17.19
N THR A 230 16.34 15.29 -16.96
CA THR A 230 17.07 14.01 -16.85
C THR A 230 17.24 13.68 -15.38
N SER A 231 16.62 12.60 -14.94
CA SER A 231 16.87 12.05 -13.61
C SER A 231 17.97 10.99 -13.69
N LEU A 232 18.86 10.98 -12.70
CA LEU A 232 19.86 9.93 -12.54
C LEU A 232 19.33 8.70 -11.78
N GLY A 233 18.06 8.74 -11.37
CA GLY A 233 17.38 7.72 -10.58
C GLY A 233 17.32 8.09 -9.09
N ALA A 234 16.80 7.20 -8.26
CA ALA A 234 16.87 7.24 -6.79
C ALA A 234 16.09 8.34 -6.07
N ASP A 235 15.94 9.55 -6.62
CA ASP A 235 15.19 10.60 -5.95
C ASP A 235 13.74 10.71 -6.46
N PRO A 236 12.85 11.36 -5.69
CA PRO A 236 11.52 11.70 -6.15
C PRO A 236 11.54 12.69 -7.32
N PHE A 237 10.51 12.59 -8.17
CA PHE A 237 10.17 13.61 -9.16
C PHE A 237 8.87 14.29 -8.77
N LYS A 238 8.88 15.61 -8.63
CA LYS A 238 7.68 16.40 -8.35
C LYS A 238 7.52 17.46 -9.43
N ALA A 239 6.32 17.61 -9.96
CA ALA A 239 5.98 18.68 -10.88
C ALA A 239 4.67 19.35 -10.46
N THR A 240 4.71 20.65 -10.16
CA THR A 240 3.53 21.45 -9.80
C THR A 240 3.28 22.50 -10.88
N LEU A 241 2.12 22.42 -11.52
CA LEU A 241 1.58 23.44 -12.42
C LEU A 241 0.62 24.34 -11.64
N SER A 242 0.72 25.65 -11.80
CA SER A 242 -0.14 26.62 -11.11
C SER A 242 -0.44 27.84 -11.98
N TRP A 243 -1.68 28.32 -11.96
CA TRP A 243 -2.08 29.49 -12.75
C TRP A 243 -3.13 30.35 -12.05
N SER A 244 -3.10 31.66 -12.36
CA SER A 244 -4.18 32.58 -12.00
C SER A 244 -5.30 32.42 -13.02
N ASP A 245 -6.35 31.70 -12.65
CA ASP A 245 -7.48 31.37 -13.51
C ASP A 245 -8.42 32.58 -13.66
N PRO A 246 -9.07 32.81 -14.82
CA PRO A 246 -10.09 33.84 -14.92
C PRO A 246 -11.19 33.67 -13.88
N PRO A 247 -11.82 34.75 -13.40
CA PRO A 247 -12.86 34.67 -12.38
C PRO A 247 -14.02 33.77 -12.84
N GLY A 248 -14.45 32.86 -11.96
CA GLY A 248 -15.57 31.97 -12.22
C GLY A 248 -16.91 32.72 -12.31
N THR A 249 -17.96 32.00 -12.67
CA THR A 249 -19.34 32.53 -12.67
C THR A 249 -20.11 31.93 -11.50
N PRO A 250 -20.29 32.67 -10.38
CA PRO A 250 -21.09 32.22 -9.24
C PRO A 250 -22.49 31.81 -9.67
N VAL A 251 -22.94 30.67 -9.15
CA VAL A 251 -24.30 30.18 -9.35
C VAL A 251 -25.24 30.74 -8.29
N SER A 252 -26.54 30.45 -8.40
CA SER A 252 -27.49 30.80 -7.34
C SER A 252 -27.15 30.01 -6.07
N PRO A 253 -27.16 30.64 -4.87
CA PRO A 253 -26.88 29.92 -3.63
C PRO A 253 -27.84 28.73 -3.45
N SER A 254 -27.26 27.55 -3.22
CA SER A 254 -27.95 26.32 -2.86
C SER A 254 -27.09 25.54 -1.86
N ILE A 255 -27.63 24.45 -1.31
CA ILE A 255 -26.83 23.51 -0.51
C ILE A 255 -25.90 22.77 -1.48
N ASP A 256 -24.60 22.84 -1.22
CA ASP A 256 -23.50 22.13 -1.87
C ASP A 256 -23.56 22.09 -3.41
N PRO A 257 -23.63 23.25 -4.11
CA PRO A 257 -23.63 23.29 -5.57
C PRO A 257 -22.36 22.69 -6.15
N SER A 258 -22.52 21.74 -7.07
CA SER A 258 -21.41 21.02 -7.69
C SER A 258 -20.81 21.69 -8.93
N ASP A 259 -21.28 22.88 -9.28
CA ASP A 259 -20.85 23.62 -10.48
C ASP A 259 -19.35 23.92 -10.42
N ILE A 260 -18.62 23.54 -11.47
CA ILE A 260 -17.18 23.76 -11.55
C ILE A 260 -16.89 25.25 -11.74
N MET A 261 -16.07 25.81 -10.85
CA MET A 261 -15.69 27.23 -10.93
C MET A 261 -14.44 27.48 -11.77
N LEU A 262 -13.67 26.44 -12.11
CA LEU A 262 -12.51 26.50 -13.00
C LEU A 262 -12.94 26.96 -14.41
N VAL A 263 -12.19 27.90 -15.00
CA VAL A 263 -12.49 28.48 -16.32
C VAL A 263 -11.51 28.00 -17.37
N HIS A 264 -10.21 28.14 -17.12
CA HIS A 264 -9.16 27.56 -17.94
C HIS A 264 -8.68 26.25 -17.30
N ASP A 265 -9.03 25.14 -17.94
CA ASP A 265 -8.63 23.78 -17.56
C ASP A 265 -7.28 23.46 -18.21
N LEU A 266 -6.20 23.70 -17.46
CA LEU A 266 -4.83 23.34 -17.85
C LEU A 266 -4.49 21.97 -17.27
N ASP A 267 -3.81 21.14 -18.08
CA ASP A 267 -3.41 19.78 -17.74
C ASP A 267 -1.89 19.64 -17.70
N ILE A 268 -1.37 19.11 -16.59
CA ILE A 268 -0.02 18.57 -16.50
C ILE A 268 -0.04 17.05 -16.67
N ARG A 269 0.94 16.51 -17.41
CA ARG A 269 1.28 15.08 -17.43
C ARG A 269 2.78 14.93 -17.31
N VAL A 270 3.23 13.95 -16.53
CA VAL A 270 4.64 13.54 -16.50
C VAL A 270 4.75 12.20 -17.21
N ILE A 271 5.70 12.07 -18.12
CA ILE A 271 5.94 10.85 -18.89
C ILE A 271 7.33 10.35 -18.53
N ASP A 272 7.44 9.13 -18.00
CA ASP A 272 8.71 8.53 -17.61
C ASP A 272 9.54 8.04 -18.81
N PRO A 273 10.80 7.61 -18.60
CA PRO A 273 11.65 7.07 -19.67
C PRO A 273 11.09 5.83 -20.40
N ASN A 274 10.18 5.09 -19.77
CA ASN A 274 9.51 3.92 -20.34
C ASN A 274 8.22 4.28 -21.11
N GLY A 275 7.79 5.54 -21.08
CA GLY A 275 6.56 6.03 -21.69
C GLY A 275 5.31 5.92 -20.80
N THR A 276 5.47 5.57 -19.52
CA THR A 276 4.37 5.58 -18.54
C THR A 276 3.93 7.01 -18.29
N MET A 277 2.62 7.25 -18.35
CA MET A 277 2.04 8.57 -18.11
C MET A 277 1.49 8.66 -16.68
N TYR A 278 1.93 9.68 -15.96
CA TYR A 278 1.51 10.00 -14.60
C TYR A 278 0.55 11.20 -14.62
N PHE A 279 -0.48 11.11 -13.79
CA PHE A 279 -1.59 12.06 -13.68
C PHE A 279 -1.50 12.85 -12.38
N PRO A 280 -2.01 14.08 -12.33
CA PRO A 280 -1.98 14.88 -11.12
C PRO A 280 -2.93 14.33 -10.04
N TYR A 281 -2.69 14.73 -8.79
CA TYR A 281 -3.59 14.43 -7.68
C TYR A 281 -4.95 15.14 -7.80
N ARG A 282 -5.98 14.50 -7.26
CA ARG A 282 -7.31 15.07 -7.00
C ARG A 282 -8.00 14.39 -5.82
N LEU A 283 -8.96 15.09 -5.21
CA LEU A 283 -9.78 14.55 -4.11
C LEU A 283 -11.05 13.85 -4.61
N ASN A 284 -11.55 12.92 -3.78
CA ASN A 284 -12.92 12.46 -3.87
C ASN A 284 -13.81 13.35 -2.99
N LYS A 285 -14.50 14.32 -3.58
CA LYS A 285 -15.35 15.25 -2.80
C LYS A 285 -16.51 14.59 -2.05
N PHE A 286 -16.94 13.38 -2.47
CA PHE A 286 -18.05 12.67 -1.84
C PHE A 286 -17.62 11.88 -0.60
N ASP A 287 -16.32 11.59 -0.48
CA ASP A 287 -15.72 10.99 0.69
C ASP A 287 -14.30 11.57 0.86
N PRO A 288 -14.21 12.80 1.42
CA PRO A 288 -12.93 13.50 1.51
C PRO A 288 -11.97 12.85 2.53
N THR A 289 -12.45 11.91 3.35
CA THR A 289 -11.63 11.19 4.34
C THR A 289 -10.68 10.16 3.72
N GLN A 290 -10.88 9.81 2.44
CA GLN A 290 -9.99 8.91 1.70
C GLN A 290 -8.74 9.66 1.19
N ALA A 291 -7.65 8.91 1.00
CA ALA A 291 -6.46 9.41 0.32
C ALA A 291 -6.79 10.04 -1.04
N ALA A 292 -6.05 11.08 -1.41
CA ALA A 292 -6.07 11.58 -2.79
C ALA A 292 -5.66 10.47 -3.76
N PHE A 293 -6.22 10.53 -4.96
CA PHE A 293 -5.88 9.62 -6.05
C PHE A 293 -5.43 10.44 -7.26
N THR A 294 -4.71 9.80 -8.17
CA THR A 294 -4.25 10.45 -9.40
C THR A 294 -5.29 10.31 -10.51
N GLY A 295 -5.46 11.35 -11.31
CA GLY A 295 -6.40 11.34 -12.41
C GLY A 295 -6.49 12.70 -13.08
N ASP A 296 -7.42 12.83 -14.03
CA ASP A 296 -7.68 14.11 -14.66
C ASP A 296 -8.29 15.07 -13.63
N ASN A 297 -7.56 16.14 -13.26
CA ASN A 297 -8.11 17.17 -12.38
C ASN A 297 -8.83 18.21 -13.26
N VAL A 298 -10.04 18.57 -12.86
CA VAL A 298 -10.93 19.45 -13.65
C VAL A 298 -11.51 20.58 -12.80
N VAL A 299 -11.02 20.74 -11.58
CA VAL A 299 -11.57 21.68 -10.59
C VAL A 299 -10.51 22.60 -10.03
N ASP A 300 -9.28 22.13 -9.84
CA ASP A 300 -8.20 22.91 -9.23
C ASP A 300 -7.40 23.72 -10.27
N ASN A 301 -6.95 24.91 -9.89
CA ASN A 301 -5.98 25.72 -10.66
C ASN A 301 -4.53 25.49 -10.21
N VAL A 302 -4.29 24.38 -9.52
CA VAL A 302 -3.00 23.84 -9.15
C VAL A 302 -3.06 22.33 -9.37
N GLU A 303 -2.15 21.81 -10.19
CA GLU A 303 -2.01 20.38 -10.42
C GLU A 303 -0.61 19.93 -10.02
N GLN A 304 -0.50 18.86 -9.23
CA GLN A 304 0.79 18.30 -8.83
C GLN A 304 0.85 16.83 -9.20
N VAL A 305 1.95 16.45 -9.86
CA VAL A 305 2.35 15.05 -10.08
C VAL A 305 3.54 14.76 -9.20
N TYR A 306 3.48 13.64 -8.49
CA TYR A 306 4.57 13.15 -7.66
C TYR A 306 4.90 11.70 -8.04
N ILE A 307 6.17 11.43 -8.25
CA ILE A 307 6.72 10.09 -8.48
C ILE A 307 7.75 9.90 -7.38
N GLU A 308 7.47 8.98 -6.47
CA GLU A 308 8.28 8.81 -5.26
C GLU A 308 9.71 8.34 -5.55
N LEU A 309 9.88 7.45 -6.53
CA LEU A 309 11.19 6.92 -6.92
C LEU A 309 11.31 6.95 -8.44
N THR A 310 12.30 7.68 -8.93
CA THR A 310 12.60 7.75 -10.35
C THR A 310 13.50 6.61 -10.81
N ILE A 311 13.33 6.24 -12.08
CA ILE A 311 14.32 5.44 -12.80
C ILE A 311 15.26 6.38 -13.58
N PRO A 312 16.52 5.98 -13.83
CA PRO A 312 17.42 6.78 -14.64
C PRO A 312 16.85 7.01 -16.05
N GLY A 313 16.84 8.26 -16.49
CA GLY A 313 16.43 8.62 -17.85
C GLY A 313 15.74 9.98 -17.95
N THR A 314 15.20 10.27 -19.13
CA THR A 314 14.54 11.54 -19.42
C THR A 314 13.04 11.47 -19.13
N TYR A 315 12.60 12.31 -18.20
CA TYR A 315 11.20 12.58 -17.93
C TYR A 315 10.71 13.74 -18.78
N THR A 316 9.51 13.61 -19.37
CA THR A 316 8.86 14.69 -20.13
C THR A 316 7.68 15.23 -19.34
N VAL A 317 7.70 16.51 -18.99
CA VAL A 317 6.57 17.22 -18.41
C VAL A 317 5.84 17.95 -19.53
N ARG A 318 4.59 17.56 -19.75
CA ARG A 318 3.73 18.11 -20.79
C ARG A 318 2.66 18.97 -20.15
N VAL A 319 2.52 20.20 -20.65
CA VAL A 319 1.46 21.15 -20.27
C VAL A 319 0.54 21.38 -21.47
N LYS A 320 -0.76 21.12 -21.28
CA LYS A 320 -1.82 21.30 -22.27
C LYS A 320 -3.01 22.02 -21.64
N HIS A 321 -4.06 22.25 -22.43
CA HIS A 321 -5.35 22.68 -21.91
C HIS A 321 -6.51 21.94 -22.59
N LYS A 322 -7.65 21.89 -21.89
CA LYS A 322 -8.95 21.51 -22.46
C LYS A 322 -9.77 22.75 -22.78
N GLY A 323 -10.87 22.54 -23.49
CA GLY A 323 -11.83 23.60 -23.78
C GLY A 323 -11.24 24.78 -24.56
N ILE A 324 -11.83 25.96 -24.34
CA ILE A 324 -11.42 27.22 -24.99
C ILE A 324 -10.75 28.11 -23.94
N LEU A 325 -9.51 28.51 -24.23
CA LEU A 325 -8.86 29.58 -23.48
C LEU A 325 -9.42 30.93 -23.97
N GLN A 326 -10.04 31.69 -23.07
CA GLN A 326 -10.59 33.02 -23.36
C GLN A 326 -9.49 34.05 -23.65
N ALA A 327 -8.29 33.81 -23.13
CA ALA A 327 -7.05 34.49 -23.42
C ALA A 327 -5.88 33.50 -23.20
N ASN A 328 -4.71 33.79 -23.75
CA ASN A 328 -3.50 33.00 -23.45
C ASN A 328 -3.28 32.97 -21.93
N GLN A 329 -2.96 31.81 -21.37
CA GLN A 329 -2.89 31.60 -19.92
C GLN A 329 -1.43 31.56 -19.47
N PRO A 330 -0.94 32.56 -18.71
CA PRO A 330 0.34 32.46 -18.03
C PRO A 330 0.27 31.42 -16.90
N PHE A 331 1.31 30.61 -16.74
CA PHE A 331 1.38 29.60 -15.69
C PHE A 331 2.81 29.47 -15.13
N GLY A 332 2.91 29.11 -13.85
CA GLY A 332 4.16 28.70 -13.22
C GLY A 332 4.26 27.18 -13.18
N LEU A 333 5.40 26.64 -13.59
CA LEU A 333 5.74 25.22 -13.52
C LEU A 333 6.97 25.05 -12.61
N LEU A 334 6.80 24.24 -11.58
CA LEU A 334 7.81 23.99 -10.56
C LEU A 334 8.21 22.53 -10.60
N ILE A 335 9.51 22.26 -10.77
CA ILE A 335 10.02 20.91 -10.91
C ILE A 335 11.07 20.65 -9.85
N THR A 336 10.94 19.51 -9.17
CA THR A 336 12.02 18.86 -8.42
C THR A 336 12.29 17.53 -9.10
N TYR A 337 13.56 17.24 -9.40
CA TYR A 337 13.97 16.01 -10.05
C TYR A 337 15.31 15.53 -9.51
N GLY A 338 15.46 14.22 -9.43
CA GLY A 338 16.65 13.61 -8.87
C GLY A 338 17.90 13.74 -9.70
N THR A 339 18.96 14.28 -9.10
CA THR A 339 20.31 14.29 -9.66
C THR A 339 21.22 13.28 -8.97
N SER A 340 20.72 12.47 -8.02
CA SER A 340 21.49 11.44 -7.32
C SER A 340 21.65 10.19 -8.19
N ILE A 341 22.82 9.56 -8.12
CA ILE A 341 23.06 8.27 -8.75
C ILE A 341 22.84 7.21 -7.67
N PRO A 342 21.96 6.21 -7.88
CA PRO A 342 21.86 5.08 -6.96
C PRO A 342 23.22 4.40 -6.79
N GLU A 343 23.68 4.28 -5.54
CA GLU A 343 24.94 3.62 -5.19
C GLU A 343 24.72 2.21 -4.64
N ILE A 344 25.79 1.43 -4.63
CA ILE A 344 25.84 0.13 -3.95
C ILE A 344 26.59 0.34 -2.62
N VAL A 345 25.89 0.18 -1.52
CA VAL A 345 26.45 0.23 -0.16
C VAL A 345 26.81 -1.17 0.30
N HIS A 346 28.10 -1.43 0.46
CA HIS A 346 28.64 -2.74 0.77
C HIS A 346 28.65 -3.03 2.28
N VAL A 347 28.24 -4.25 2.64
CA VAL A 347 28.28 -4.79 4.01
C VAL A 347 29.13 -6.06 4.05
N SER A 348 29.99 -6.20 5.06
CA SER A 348 30.86 -7.36 5.27
C SER A 348 31.15 -7.56 6.76
N GLN A 349 31.28 -8.81 7.23
CA GLN A 349 31.67 -9.10 8.62
C GLN A 349 33.01 -8.48 9.05
N SER A 350 33.88 -8.14 8.09
CA SER A 350 35.16 -7.46 8.35
C SER A 350 35.08 -5.93 8.23
N GLY A 351 33.89 -5.36 8.05
CA GLY A 351 33.66 -3.94 7.91
C GLY A 351 33.84 -3.15 9.21
N ASN A 352 33.52 -1.85 9.19
CA ASN A 352 33.59 -0.98 10.36
C ASN A 352 32.55 0.14 10.33
N ASP A 353 31.56 0.09 11.22
CA ASP A 353 30.44 1.05 11.25
C ASP A 353 30.84 2.47 11.68
N GLU A 354 32.00 2.66 12.34
CA GLU A 354 32.46 3.99 12.75
C GLU A 354 33.13 4.78 11.61
N THR A 355 33.72 4.08 10.64
CA THR A 355 34.56 4.70 9.60
C THR A 355 34.20 4.28 8.18
N ALA A 356 33.22 3.41 7.99
CA ALA A 356 32.80 2.93 6.67
C ALA A 356 32.28 4.08 5.81
N ASP A 357 32.53 3.96 4.51
CA ASP A 357 31.98 4.84 3.47
C ASP A 357 31.07 4.08 2.50
N GLY A 358 30.74 2.82 2.83
CA GLY A 358 29.92 1.95 1.99
C GLY A 358 30.62 1.37 0.78
N SER A 359 31.89 1.69 0.51
CA SER A 359 32.63 1.13 -0.64
C SER A 359 33.06 -0.32 -0.41
N THR A 360 33.37 -1.05 -1.50
CA THR A 360 33.99 -2.39 -1.43
C THR A 360 35.25 -2.48 -0.57
N THR A 361 36.02 -1.38 -0.46
CA THR A 361 37.29 -1.33 0.28
C THR A 361 37.12 -0.93 1.75
N ASN A 362 35.99 -0.32 2.09
CA ASN A 362 35.68 0.14 3.44
C ASN A 362 34.17 -0.05 3.73
N PRO A 363 33.70 -1.32 3.74
CA PRO A 363 32.29 -1.65 3.91
C PRO A 363 31.82 -1.48 5.35
N PHE A 364 30.50 -1.36 5.55
CA PHE A 364 29.87 -1.43 6.87
C PHE A 364 29.99 -2.84 7.46
N ALA A 365 30.09 -2.92 8.79
CA ALA A 365 30.10 -4.18 9.54
C ALA A 365 28.68 -4.71 9.74
N SER A 366 27.70 -3.81 9.90
CA SER A 366 26.30 -4.14 10.14
C SER A 366 25.38 -3.70 9.00
N ILE A 367 24.25 -4.41 8.86
CA ILE A 367 23.20 -4.08 7.88
C ILE A 367 22.48 -2.78 8.30
N GLN A 368 22.23 -2.59 9.60
CA GLN A 368 21.55 -1.37 10.07
C GLN A 368 22.38 -0.11 9.80
N SER A 369 23.70 -0.13 10.01
CA SER A 369 24.52 1.07 9.72
C SER A 369 24.54 1.40 8.23
N ALA A 370 24.50 0.39 7.35
CA ALA A 370 24.36 0.62 5.92
C ALA A 370 22.96 1.16 5.56
N LEU A 371 21.91 0.72 6.25
CA LEU A 371 20.57 1.30 6.13
C LEU A 371 20.61 2.79 6.51
N ASP A 372 21.16 3.12 7.68
CA ASP A 372 21.21 4.50 8.15
C ASP A 372 22.06 5.42 7.24
N PHE A 373 23.04 4.85 6.52
CA PHE A 373 23.89 5.58 5.58
C PHE A 373 23.27 5.75 4.19
N ALA A 374 22.67 4.71 3.60
CA ALA A 374 22.27 4.76 2.20
C ALA A 374 21.12 5.76 1.94
N GLY A 375 21.14 6.37 0.76
CA GLY A 375 20.08 7.21 0.24
C GLY A 375 18.92 6.42 -0.36
N LEU A 376 17.90 7.13 -0.85
CA LEU A 376 16.79 6.52 -1.58
C LEU A 376 17.31 5.87 -2.87
N GLY A 377 16.77 4.70 -3.22
CA GLY A 377 17.15 3.96 -4.43
C GLY A 377 18.49 3.21 -4.36
N ASP A 378 19.31 3.43 -3.33
CA ASP A 378 20.54 2.68 -3.12
C ASP A 378 20.27 1.18 -2.89
N THR A 379 21.26 0.37 -3.24
CA THR A 379 21.26 -1.06 -2.96
C THR A 379 22.23 -1.39 -1.85
N ILE A 380 21.74 -1.99 -0.77
CA ILE A 380 22.59 -2.55 0.28
C ILE A 380 22.99 -3.96 -0.12
N LEU A 381 24.27 -4.14 -0.41
CA LEU A 381 24.83 -5.39 -0.89
C LEU A 381 25.64 -6.09 0.20
N VAL A 382 25.14 -7.22 0.67
CA VAL A 382 25.66 -7.95 1.82
C VAL A 382 26.50 -9.15 1.38
N SER A 383 27.75 -9.19 1.85
CA SER A 383 28.66 -10.31 1.65
C SER A 383 28.23 -11.52 2.49
N SER A 384 28.65 -12.74 2.11
CA SER A 384 28.35 -13.92 2.92
C SER A 384 28.91 -13.79 4.35
N GLY A 385 28.13 -14.21 5.33
CA GLY A 385 28.43 -14.04 6.74
C GLY A 385 27.19 -14.26 7.61
N THR A 386 27.39 -14.31 8.93
CA THR A 386 26.31 -14.25 9.91
C THR A 386 26.33 -12.88 10.58
N TYR A 387 25.23 -12.15 10.42
CA TYR A 387 25.00 -10.82 10.95
C TYR A 387 24.01 -10.94 12.10
N VAL A 388 24.50 -10.77 13.33
CA VAL A 388 23.66 -10.90 14.54
C VAL A 388 23.04 -9.54 14.83
N GLU A 389 21.84 -9.31 14.31
CA GLU A 389 21.18 -8.01 14.27
C GLU A 389 19.66 -8.16 14.26
N ASN A 390 18.97 -7.12 14.74
CA ASN A 390 17.55 -6.90 14.50
C ASN A 390 17.46 -5.61 13.69
N ILE A 391 17.05 -5.69 12.42
CA ILE A 391 17.07 -4.55 11.50
C ILE A 391 15.70 -3.89 11.42
N GLU A 392 15.69 -2.56 11.37
CA GLU A 392 14.50 -1.73 11.23
C GLU A 392 14.58 -0.99 9.90
N ILE A 393 13.54 -1.19 9.08
CA ILE A 393 13.40 -0.56 7.77
C ILE A 393 12.20 0.38 7.86
N GLU A 394 12.49 1.67 7.93
CA GLU A 394 11.49 2.73 8.04
C GLU A 394 11.43 3.52 6.73
N ASN A 395 10.22 3.69 6.20
CA ASN A 395 9.84 4.66 5.18
C ASN A 395 10.84 4.92 4.03
N GLN A 396 11.48 3.85 3.54
CA GLN A 396 12.53 3.93 2.54
C GLN A 396 12.37 2.79 1.54
N ASN A 397 12.34 3.17 0.26
CA ASN A 397 12.35 2.26 -0.88
C ASN A 397 13.78 1.76 -1.11
N ARG A 398 14.10 0.55 -0.64
CA ARG A 398 15.48 0.01 -0.66
C ARG A 398 15.56 -1.41 -1.18
N VAL A 399 16.64 -1.70 -1.90
CA VAL A 399 17.00 -3.09 -2.21
C VAL A 399 18.06 -3.53 -1.21
N ILE A 400 17.74 -4.53 -0.40
CA ILE A 400 18.69 -5.22 0.48
C ILE A 400 18.90 -6.59 -0.12
N ALA A 401 20.12 -6.88 -0.56
CA ALA A 401 20.42 -8.09 -1.31
C ALA A 401 21.74 -8.72 -0.85
N SER A 402 21.81 -10.04 -0.85
CA SER A 402 23.09 -10.73 -0.81
C SER A 402 23.73 -10.75 -2.21
N HIS A 403 24.96 -11.26 -2.30
CA HIS A 403 25.65 -11.47 -3.58
C HIS A 403 24.92 -12.41 -4.55
N PHE A 404 23.88 -13.12 -4.11
CA PHE A 404 22.98 -13.88 -4.98
C PHE A 404 22.44 -13.03 -6.15
N ILE A 405 22.15 -11.75 -5.94
CA ILE A 405 21.64 -10.86 -7.00
C ILE A 405 22.65 -10.62 -8.14
N ILE A 406 23.93 -10.89 -7.89
CA ILE A 406 25.03 -10.67 -8.85
C ILE A 406 25.35 -11.95 -9.61
N ASP A 407 25.53 -13.07 -8.90
CA ASP A 407 26.06 -14.31 -9.47
C ASP A 407 25.01 -15.42 -9.66
N GLY A 408 23.85 -15.30 -9.01
CA GLY A 408 22.80 -16.33 -9.01
C GLY A 408 23.17 -17.62 -8.29
N ASP A 409 24.27 -17.65 -7.52
CA ASP A 409 24.69 -18.85 -6.78
C ASP A 409 23.81 -19.02 -5.53
N SER A 410 22.98 -20.06 -5.52
CA SER A 410 22.10 -20.39 -4.39
C SER A 410 22.86 -20.61 -3.07
N SER A 411 24.17 -20.90 -3.10
CA SER A 411 24.98 -21.01 -1.89
C SER A 411 25.04 -19.69 -1.10
N GLN A 412 24.87 -18.55 -1.77
CA GLN A 412 24.83 -17.22 -1.14
C GLN A 412 23.66 -17.08 -0.18
N ILE A 413 22.51 -17.68 -0.49
CA ILE A 413 21.29 -17.64 0.33
C ILE A 413 21.53 -18.29 1.69
N ALA A 414 22.14 -19.48 1.69
CA ALA A 414 22.43 -20.23 2.90
C ALA A 414 23.59 -19.62 3.72
N ASN A 415 24.53 -18.93 3.05
CA ASN A 415 25.72 -18.38 3.69
C ASN A 415 25.59 -16.92 4.11
N THR A 416 24.54 -16.20 3.69
CA THR A 416 24.27 -14.82 4.08
C THR A 416 23.09 -14.79 5.05
N ILE A 417 23.39 -14.73 6.34
CA ILE A 417 22.43 -14.98 7.42
C ILE A 417 22.20 -13.70 8.20
N ILE A 418 20.93 -13.30 8.34
CA ILE A 418 20.48 -12.31 9.33
C ILE A 418 19.94 -13.10 10.53
N ASP A 419 20.61 -12.97 11.67
CA ASP A 419 20.38 -13.77 12.87
C ASP A 419 19.88 -12.84 13.99
N GLY A 420 18.63 -12.99 14.43
CA GLY A 420 18.05 -12.16 15.50
C GLY A 420 18.66 -12.39 16.89
N GLY A 421 19.65 -13.28 17.03
CA GLY A 421 20.34 -13.52 18.30
C GLY A 421 19.45 -14.10 19.40
N GLY A 422 18.26 -14.58 19.06
CA GLY A 422 17.25 -15.03 20.02
C GLY A 422 16.55 -13.89 20.74
N GLN A 423 16.43 -12.71 20.13
CA GLN A 423 15.67 -11.56 20.65
C GLN A 423 14.94 -10.83 19.51
N GLY A 424 13.79 -10.23 19.80
CA GLY A 424 13.04 -9.39 18.88
C GLY A 424 12.61 -10.07 17.58
N SER A 425 12.06 -9.26 16.67
CA SER A 425 11.87 -9.62 15.27
C SER A 425 13.19 -9.45 14.52
N VAL A 426 13.59 -10.38 13.65
CA VAL A 426 14.85 -10.23 12.88
C VAL A 426 14.78 -9.01 11.97
N ILE A 427 13.63 -8.80 11.33
CA ILE A 427 13.36 -7.65 10.47
C ILE A 427 12.03 -7.00 10.88
N SER A 428 12.02 -5.68 11.03
CA SER A 428 10.80 -4.89 11.22
C SER A 428 10.63 -3.91 10.06
N MET A 429 9.45 -3.89 9.45
CA MET A 429 9.08 -2.98 8.37
C MET A 429 7.82 -2.20 8.75
N ASN A 430 7.92 -0.87 8.68
CA ASN A 430 6.80 0.03 8.98
C ASN A 430 6.67 1.09 7.88
N PHE A 431 5.49 1.18 7.26
CA PHE A 431 5.20 2.10 6.15
C PHE A 431 6.18 2.01 4.97
N VAL A 432 6.63 0.80 4.65
CA VAL A 432 7.60 0.60 3.58
C VAL A 432 6.92 0.45 2.22
N GLY A 433 7.38 1.19 1.21
CA GLY A 433 6.82 1.17 -0.14
C GLY A 433 7.13 -0.09 -0.98
N SER A 434 6.50 -0.19 -2.15
CA SER A 434 6.55 -1.40 -3.00
C SER A 434 7.90 -1.64 -3.69
N ASN A 435 8.80 -0.67 -3.63
CA ASN A 435 10.14 -0.79 -4.19
C ASN A 435 11.11 -1.47 -3.23
N THR A 436 10.69 -1.73 -1.98
CA THR A 436 11.55 -2.40 -1.02
C THR A 436 11.64 -3.89 -1.26
N LYS A 437 12.87 -4.39 -1.33
CA LYS A 437 13.17 -5.79 -1.63
C LYS A 437 14.16 -6.39 -0.63
N ILE A 438 13.89 -7.62 -0.20
CA ILE A 438 14.83 -8.46 0.55
C ILE A 438 15.17 -9.67 -0.31
N ILE A 439 16.43 -9.79 -0.73
CA ILE A 439 16.84 -10.76 -1.74
C ILE A 439 18.00 -11.63 -1.24
N GLY A 440 17.81 -12.94 -1.18
CA GLY A 440 18.92 -13.88 -1.06
C GLY A 440 19.45 -14.09 0.36
N PHE A 441 18.59 -14.16 1.38
CA PHE A 441 19.02 -14.29 2.78
C PHE A 441 18.44 -15.51 3.50
N THR A 442 19.18 -16.02 4.48
CA THR A 442 18.61 -16.84 5.55
C THR A 442 18.29 -15.95 6.77
N ILE A 443 17.04 -15.93 7.20
CA ILE A 443 16.51 -15.07 8.28
C ILE A 443 16.10 -15.99 9.44
N ARG A 444 16.79 -15.91 10.57
CA ARG A 444 16.62 -16.89 11.65
C ARG A 444 16.77 -16.35 13.06
N ASN A 445 16.39 -17.20 14.03
CA ASN A 445 16.57 -16.97 15.46
C ASN A 445 15.92 -15.66 15.97
N GLY A 446 14.88 -15.18 15.31
CA GLY A 446 14.00 -14.18 15.90
C GLY A 446 13.26 -14.77 17.10
N TYR A 447 13.15 -14.02 18.18
CA TYR A 447 12.42 -14.42 19.38
C TYR A 447 11.72 -13.22 20.00
N THR A 448 10.43 -13.09 19.75
CA THR A 448 9.65 -11.92 20.17
C THR A 448 8.47 -12.30 21.04
N THR A 449 8.08 -11.40 21.94
CA THR A 449 6.81 -11.45 22.67
C THR A 449 5.68 -10.73 21.94
N ASP A 450 5.98 -10.15 20.78
CA ASP A 450 5.04 -9.58 19.83
C ASP A 450 4.94 -10.50 18.60
N SER A 451 4.25 -10.06 17.54
CA SER A 451 4.05 -10.87 16.32
C SER A 451 5.20 -10.71 15.32
N GLY A 452 5.43 -11.72 14.47
CA GLY A 452 6.37 -11.64 13.35
C GLY A 452 7.83 -11.81 13.76
N ALA A 453 8.23 -13.01 14.23
CA ALA A 453 9.59 -13.20 14.75
C ALA A 453 10.67 -13.14 13.66
N GLY A 454 10.44 -13.68 12.47
CA GLY A 454 11.36 -13.48 11.34
C GLY A 454 11.22 -12.08 10.74
N LEU A 455 9.99 -11.71 10.38
CA LEU A 455 9.66 -10.41 9.80
C LEU A 455 8.31 -9.93 10.32
N ASN A 456 8.26 -8.69 10.80
CA ASN A 456 7.03 -8.00 11.16
C ASN A 456 6.77 -6.85 10.18
N CYS A 457 5.68 -6.93 9.41
CA CYS A 457 5.27 -5.94 8.42
C CYS A 457 4.00 -5.22 8.86
N VAL A 458 4.07 -3.89 8.94
CA VAL A 458 2.92 -3.03 9.23
C VAL A 458 2.79 -1.99 8.13
N GLU A 459 1.63 -1.93 7.50
CA GLU A 459 1.29 -0.97 6.44
C GLU A 459 2.38 -0.88 5.35
N SER A 460 2.94 -2.04 4.98
CA SER A 460 4.12 -2.16 4.13
C SER A 460 3.86 -3.02 2.89
N PHE A 461 4.61 -2.78 1.81
CA PHE A 461 4.38 -3.37 0.49
C PHE A 461 5.59 -4.16 -0.08
N PRO A 462 6.39 -4.90 0.72
CA PRO A 462 7.70 -5.40 0.26
C PRO A 462 7.60 -6.60 -0.70
N THR A 463 8.67 -6.78 -1.48
CA THR A 463 8.95 -8.03 -2.21
C THR A 463 10.07 -8.81 -1.52
N ILE A 464 9.83 -10.08 -1.20
CA ILE A 464 10.83 -10.97 -0.59
C ILE A 464 11.15 -12.08 -1.59
N GLU A 465 12.43 -12.21 -1.96
CA GLU A 465 12.83 -13.14 -3.01
C GLU A 465 14.03 -14.00 -2.59
N ASN A 466 13.98 -15.30 -2.90
CA ASN A 466 15.11 -16.21 -2.68
C ASN A 466 15.57 -16.23 -1.21
N CYS A 467 14.63 -16.27 -0.27
CA CYS A 467 14.90 -16.18 1.16
C CYS A 467 14.47 -17.44 1.91
N ILE A 468 15.10 -17.70 3.05
CA ILE A 468 14.77 -18.81 3.96
C ILE A 468 14.48 -18.23 5.34
N PHE A 469 13.23 -18.33 5.80
CA PHE A 469 12.85 -18.04 7.18
C PHE A 469 12.91 -19.32 8.00
N THR A 470 13.79 -19.40 8.99
CA THR A 470 13.94 -20.62 9.77
C THR A 470 14.18 -20.40 11.25
N ASN A 471 13.63 -21.27 12.10
CA ASN A 471 13.83 -21.23 13.55
C ASN A 471 13.48 -19.87 14.18
N ASN A 472 12.43 -19.21 13.68
CA ASN A 472 11.89 -17.99 14.28
C ASN A 472 10.72 -18.31 15.20
N HIS A 473 10.67 -17.66 16.37
CA HIS A 473 9.75 -18.00 17.47
C HIS A 473 8.97 -16.79 17.96
N ALA A 474 7.67 -16.73 17.65
CA ALA A 474 6.77 -15.66 18.08
C ALA A 474 5.90 -16.08 19.27
N GLY A 475 6.23 -15.57 20.46
CA GLY A 475 5.51 -15.82 21.71
C GLY A 475 5.80 -17.20 22.31
N ILE A 476 5.52 -17.38 23.60
CA ILE A 476 5.71 -18.68 24.30
C ILE A 476 4.36 -19.39 24.52
N THR A 477 3.43 -18.71 25.20
CA THR A 477 2.12 -19.25 25.59
C THR A 477 0.95 -18.30 25.30
N ASN A 478 1.22 -17.08 24.87
CA ASN A 478 0.18 -16.09 24.57
C ASN A 478 -0.34 -16.30 23.15
N THR A 479 -1.58 -16.80 23.04
CA THR A 479 -2.25 -17.09 21.77
C THR A 479 -2.68 -15.85 20.99
N SER A 480 -2.46 -14.65 21.54
CA SER A 480 -2.67 -13.37 20.84
C SER A 480 -1.43 -12.90 20.06
N ILE A 481 -0.38 -13.73 19.99
CA ILE A 481 0.84 -13.48 19.23
C ILE A 481 0.81 -14.34 17.97
N TYR A 482 1.21 -13.79 16.82
CA TYR A 482 1.03 -14.44 15.53
C TYR A 482 2.30 -14.40 14.67
N GLY A 483 2.39 -15.27 13.67
CA GLY A 483 3.43 -15.21 12.63
C GLY A 483 4.83 -15.55 13.16
N GLY A 484 5.22 -16.83 13.15
CA GLY A 484 6.59 -17.22 13.52
C GLY A 484 7.60 -16.74 12.49
N GLY A 485 7.36 -17.00 11.20
CA GLY A 485 8.15 -16.46 10.10
C GLY A 485 7.82 -15.00 9.80
N ILE A 486 6.59 -14.72 9.35
CA ILE A 486 6.10 -13.39 8.96
C ILE A 486 4.79 -13.08 9.70
N ALA A 487 4.65 -11.88 10.22
CA ALA A 487 3.36 -11.28 10.54
C ALA A 487 3.11 -10.04 9.68
N ALA A 488 1.95 -9.98 9.02
CA ALA A 488 1.57 -8.90 8.11
C ALA A 488 0.28 -8.23 8.58
N TRP A 489 0.32 -6.90 8.70
CA TRP A 489 -0.80 -6.07 9.13
C TRP A 489 -1.05 -4.97 8.11
N ARG A 490 -2.24 -4.95 7.49
CA ARG A 490 -2.60 -3.96 6.46
C ARG A 490 -1.55 -3.80 5.36
N SER A 491 -0.91 -4.91 4.99
CA SER A 491 0.28 -4.94 4.15
C SER A 491 0.01 -5.69 2.85
N HIS A 492 0.84 -5.47 1.82
CA HIS A 492 0.87 -6.30 0.61
C HIS A 492 2.25 -6.92 0.45
N ILE A 493 2.37 -8.22 0.70
CA ILE A 493 3.64 -8.94 0.60
C ILE A 493 3.65 -9.77 -0.69
N THR A 494 4.73 -9.65 -1.47
CA THR A 494 5.01 -10.53 -2.60
C THR A 494 6.18 -11.45 -2.25
N LEU A 495 5.98 -12.76 -2.37
CA LEU A 495 6.96 -13.79 -2.00
C LEU A 495 7.36 -14.62 -3.24
N ASN A 496 8.64 -14.64 -3.61
CA ASN A 496 9.13 -15.43 -4.74
C ASN A 496 10.29 -16.34 -4.34
N ASN A 497 10.14 -17.65 -4.51
CA ASN A 497 11.18 -18.62 -4.12
C ASN A 497 11.57 -18.49 -2.64
N VAL A 498 10.58 -18.61 -1.75
CA VAL A 498 10.77 -18.40 -0.29
C VAL A 498 10.44 -19.68 0.47
N SER A 499 11.32 -20.06 1.40
CA SER A 499 11.14 -21.22 2.28
C SER A 499 10.89 -20.81 3.72
N PHE A 500 9.95 -21.47 4.38
CA PHE A 500 9.62 -21.33 5.80
C PHE A 500 9.81 -22.68 6.49
N VAL A 501 10.84 -22.78 7.34
CA VAL A 501 11.27 -24.06 7.92
C VAL A 501 11.39 -23.98 9.44
N SER A 502 10.64 -24.80 10.15
CA SER A 502 10.72 -24.90 11.62
C SER A 502 10.46 -23.57 12.35
N ASN A 503 9.51 -22.76 11.86
CA ASN A 503 9.07 -21.54 12.55
C ASN A 503 7.92 -21.85 13.51
N TYR A 504 7.83 -21.08 14.59
CA TYR A 504 6.88 -21.32 15.66
C TYR A 504 6.12 -20.05 16.04
N THR A 505 4.83 -20.20 16.36
CA THR A 505 4.06 -19.18 17.04
C THR A 505 3.17 -19.72 18.16
N ALA A 506 3.02 -18.95 19.23
CA ALA A 506 2.10 -19.25 20.31
C ALA A 506 0.63 -19.05 19.95
N GLY A 507 0.31 -18.29 18.91
CA GLY A 507 -1.05 -18.12 18.38
C GLY A 507 -1.21 -18.78 17.02
N LYS A 508 -1.38 -17.96 15.98
CA LYS A 508 -1.77 -18.41 14.63
C LYS A 508 -0.70 -18.10 13.58
N GLY A 509 -0.56 -18.98 12.58
CA GLY A 509 0.38 -18.81 11.47
C GLY A 509 1.82 -19.09 11.90
N GLY A 510 2.20 -20.36 12.07
CA GLY A 510 3.57 -20.74 12.47
C GLY A 510 4.61 -20.22 11.48
N ALA A 511 4.31 -20.25 10.17
CA ALA A 511 5.09 -19.55 9.16
C ALA A 511 4.57 -18.13 8.91
N ILE A 512 3.34 -17.97 8.41
CA ILE A 512 2.80 -16.68 7.98
C ILE A 512 1.47 -16.40 8.69
N PHE A 513 1.36 -15.23 9.29
CA PHE A 513 0.09 -14.63 9.67
C PHE A 513 -0.18 -13.37 8.87
N ALA A 514 -1.39 -13.22 8.34
CA ALA A 514 -1.82 -12.03 7.61
C ALA A 514 -3.17 -11.52 8.11
N ALA A 515 -3.23 -10.22 8.43
CA ALA A 515 -4.43 -9.53 8.87
C ALA A 515 -4.68 -8.30 7.99
N GLN A 516 -5.89 -8.21 7.40
CA GLN A 516 -6.27 -7.11 6.50
C GLN A 516 -5.25 -6.88 5.37
N SER A 517 -4.61 -7.95 4.89
CA SER A 517 -3.42 -7.89 4.05
C SER A 517 -3.60 -8.67 2.74
N ILE A 518 -2.71 -8.45 1.79
CA ILE A 518 -2.59 -9.23 0.55
C ILE A 518 -1.26 -9.99 0.60
N VAL A 519 -1.29 -11.30 0.39
CA VAL A 519 -0.08 -12.13 0.29
C VAL A 519 -0.12 -12.87 -1.03
N ASN A 520 0.71 -12.43 -1.97
CA ASN A 520 0.90 -13.10 -3.25
C ASN A 520 2.24 -13.83 -3.25
N GLY A 521 2.33 -14.95 -3.96
CA GLY A 521 3.63 -15.57 -4.12
C GLY A 521 3.71 -16.70 -5.13
N SER A 522 4.95 -17.04 -5.46
CA SER A 522 5.27 -18.16 -6.33
C SER A 522 6.45 -18.95 -5.76
N ASN A 523 6.44 -20.26 -5.94
CA ASN A 523 7.55 -21.14 -5.53
C ASN A 523 7.79 -21.05 -4.01
N LEU A 524 6.81 -21.48 -3.22
CA LEU A 524 6.86 -21.37 -1.77
C LEU A 524 6.99 -22.74 -1.10
N PHE A 525 7.87 -22.85 -0.11
CA PHE A 525 8.07 -24.10 0.64
C PHE A 525 7.78 -23.88 2.12
N PHE A 526 6.94 -24.72 2.70
CA PHE A 526 6.61 -24.72 4.12
C PHE A 526 6.86 -26.12 4.68
N TYR A 527 7.68 -26.18 5.73
CA TYR A 527 8.01 -27.44 6.38
C TYR A 527 8.19 -27.27 7.88
N ASP A 528 7.55 -28.14 8.65
CA ASP A 528 7.71 -28.26 10.11
C ASP A 528 7.40 -26.96 10.89
N ASN A 529 6.51 -26.11 10.38
CA ASN A 529 6.07 -24.92 11.11
C ASN A 529 4.94 -25.28 12.09
N LEU A 530 4.96 -24.65 13.26
CA LEU A 530 4.08 -24.98 14.38
C LEU A 530 3.32 -23.76 14.90
N ALA A 531 2.01 -23.91 15.04
CA ALA A 531 1.13 -22.95 15.71
C ALA A 531 0.41 -23.58 16.92
N ASN A 532 0.44 -22.93 18.07
CA ASN A 532 -0.31 -23.41 19.24
C ASN A 532 -1.81 -23.14 19.18
N ASP A 533 -2.28 -22.34 18.24
CA ASP A 533 -3.72 -22.17 17.97
C ASP A 533 -4.06 -22.75 16.60
N ARG A 534 -4.02 -21.96 15.52
CA ARG A 534 -4.52 -22.34 14.19
C ARG A 534 -3.58 -21.92 13.07
N GLY A 535 -3.60 -22.64 11.95
CA GLY A 535 -2.76 -22.31 10.80
C GLY A 535 -1.29 -22.62 11.08
N GLY A 536 -0.91 -23.90 11.04
CA GLY A 536 0.47 -24.33 11.33
C GLY A 536 1.48 -23.68 10.40
N ALA A 537 1.22 -23.68 9.09
CA ALA A 537 1.95 -22.84 8.15
C ALA A 537 1.33 -21.44 8.05
N ILE A 538 0.12 -21.32 7.51
CA ILE A 538 -0.48 -20.04 7.12
C ILE A 538 -1.79 -19.78 7.87
N SER A 539 -1.99 -18.54 8.34
CA SER A 539 -3.25 -18.07 8.90
C SER A 539 -3.66 -16.71 8.33
N PHE A 540 -4.82 -16.63 7.69
CA PHE A 540 -5.37 -15.39 7.11
C PHE A 540 -6.60 -14.90 7.88
N TYR A 541 -6.62 -13.59 8.15
CA TYR A 541 -7.75 -12.86 8.71
C TYR A 541 -8.05 -11.64 7.85
N LYS A 542 -9.27 -11.53 7.29
CA LYS A 542 -9.65 -10.41 6.41
C LYS A 542 -8.65 -10.15 5.28
N SER A 543 -8.02 -11.21 4.79
CA SER A 543 -6.87 -11.11 3.89
C SER A 543 -7.15 -11.82 2.56
N SER A 544 -6.35 -11.49 1.55
CA SER A 544 -6.44 -12.13 0.25
C SER A 544 -5.08 -12.61 -0.27
N GLY A 545 -5.08 -13.49 -1.27
CA GLY A 545 -3.82 -13.91 -1.89
C GLY A 545 -3.99 -14.75 -3.16
N VAL A 546 -2.94 -14.75 -3.96
CA VAL A 546 -2.76 -15.66 -5.09
C VAL A 546 -1.39 -16.33 -4.94
N ILE A 547 -1.40 -17.66 -4.81
CA ILE A 547 -0.20 -18.46 -4.60
C ILE A 547 -0.09 -19.55 -5.68
N ASP A 548 1.08 -19.63 -6.30
CA ASP A 548 1.38 -20.57 -7.36
C ASP A 548 2.63 -21.42 -7.01
N HIS A 549 2.63 -22.70 -7.33
CA HIS A 549 3.75 -23.62 -7.05
C HIS A 549 4.20 -23.62 -5.57
N MET A 550 3.29 -23.94 -4.66
CA MET A 550 3.58 -24.06 -3.23
C MET A 550 3.64 -25.53 -2.79
N THR A 551 4.52 -25.87 -1.85
CA THR A 551 4.51 -27.15 -1.14
C THR A 551 4.43 -26.90 0.37
N ILE A 552 3.36 -27.38 1.03
CA ILE A 552 3.17 -27.35 2.50
C ILE A 552 3.17 -28.78 3.04
N VAL A 553 4.12 -29.10 3.91
CA VAL A 553 4.37 -30.46 4.40
C VAL A 553 4.78 -30.50 5.87
N GLU A 554 4.21 -31.44 6.62
CA GLU A 554 4.54 -31.67 8.05
C GLU A 554 4.36 -30.43 8.95
N ASP A 555 3.53 -29.47 8.55
CA ASP A 555 3.14 -28.33 9.38
C ASP A 555 2.01 -28.73 10.35
N SER A 556 2.01 -28.13 11.54
CA SER A 556 1.11 -28.51 12.62
C SER A 556 0.47 -27.33 13.35
N ALA A 557 -0.81 -27.47 13.67
CA ALA A 557 -1.52 -26.59 14.58
C ALA A 557 -2.11 -27.39 15.74
N GLN A 558 -2.24 -26.83 16.95
CA GLN A 558 -2.87 -27.58 18.04
C GLN A 558 -4.39 -27.63 17.96
N VAL A 559 -5.02 -26.62 17.34
CA VAL A 559 -6.48 -26.52 17.24
C VAL A 559 -6.95 -26.96 15.86
N GLU A 560 -6.66 -26.18 14.82
CA GLU A 560 -7.21 -26.43 13.48
C GLU A 560 -6.33 -25.85 12.36
N GLY A 561 -6.39 -26.48 11.18
CA GLY A 561 -5.69 -26.03 9.98
C GLY A 561 -4.17 -26.15 10.11
N GLY A 562 -3.64 -27.37 10.04
CA GLY A 562 -2.20 -27.64 10.06
C GLY A 562 -1.46 -26.92 8.94
N ALA A 563 -2.00 -26.95 7.71
CA ALA A 563 -1.45 -26.16 6.62
C ALA A 563 -1.99 -24.72 6.66
N LEU A 564 -3.31 -24.58 6.62
CA LEU A 564 -3.96 -23.29 6.39
C LEU A 564 -5.18 -23.08 7.29
N PHE A 565 -5.25 -21.91 7.91
CA PHE A 565 -6.45 -21.41 8.56
C PHE A 565 -6.94 -20.11 7.91
N MET A 566 -8.24 -19.99 7.65
CA MET A 566 -8.84 -18.80 7.03
C MET A 566 -10.02 -18.25 7.84
N GLN A 567 -10.04 -16.94 8.02
CA GLN A 567 -11.17 -16.20 8.59
C GLN A 567 -11.46 -14.99 7.71
N GLU A 568 -12.69 -14.86 7.20
CA GLU A 568 -13.13 -13.69 6.42
C GLU A 568 -12.18 -13.39 5.24
N SER A 569 -11.62 -14.44 4.62
CA SER A 569 -10.47 -14.32 3.71
C SER A 569 -10.71 -15.02 2.37
N GLU A 570 -9.95 -14.63 1.36
CA GLU A 570 -9.98 -15.23 0.02
C GLU A 570 -8.59 -15.71 -0.42
N LEU A 571 -8.47 -16.92 -0.95
CA LEU A 571 -7.17 -17.41 -1.43
C LEU A 571 -7.34 -18.23 -2.70
N THR A 572 -6.47 -17.99 -3.68
CA THR A 572 -6.34 -18.84 -4.86
C THR A 572 -5.00 -19.56 -4.83
N ILE A 573 -5.04 -20.88 -4.97
CA ILE A 573 -3.88 -21.77 -5.01
C ILE A 573 -3.88 -22.53 -6.32
N THR A 574 -2.75 -22.50 -7.02
CA THR A 574 -2.56 -23.21 -8.30
C THR A 574 -1.26 -24.00 -8.29
N SER A 575 -1.21 -25.14 -9.00
CA SER A 575 0.01 -25.93 -9.22
C SER A 575 0.73 -26.33 -7.92
N SER A 576 0.01 -26.64 -6.85
CA SER A 576 0.57 -26.74 -5.49
C SER A 576 0.35 -28.10 -4.83
N ILE A 577 1.07 -28.37 -3.75
CA ILE A 577 0.98 -29.60 -2.94
C ILE A 577 0.74 -29.22 -1.48
N ILE A 578 -0.33 -29.72 -0.87
CA ILE A 578 -0.62 -29.63 0.56
C ILE A 578 -0.78 -31.04 1.10
N TRP A 579 0.20 -31.51 1.88
CA TRP A 579 0.30 -32.94 2.23
C TRP A 579 0.83 -33.19 3.64
N GLY A 580 0.21 -34.09 4.40
CA GLY A 580 0.76 -34.55 5.69
C GLY A 580 0.67 -33.57 6.86
N ASN A 581 -0.10 -32.49 6.73
CA ASN A 581 -0.24 -31.48 7.80
C ASN A 581 -1.29 -31.91 8.85
N THR A 582 -1.13 -31.46 10.10
CA THR A 582 -1.98 -31.91 11.23
C THR A 582 -2.61 -30.74 12.01
N PRO A 583 -3.83 -30.86 12.55
CA PRO A 583 -4.73 -32.03 12.55
C PRO A 583 -5.51 -32.26 11.25
N GLN A 584 -5.66 -31.23 10.41
CA GLN A 584 -6.23 -31.30 9.06
C GLN A 584 -5.49 -30.32 8.16
N GLN A 585 -5.59 -30.47 6.84
CA GLN A 585 -4.91 -29.58 5.90
C GLN A 585 -5.43 -28.14 6.03
N ILE A 586 -6.73 -27.93 5.83
CA ILE A 586 -7.32 -26.60 5.75
C ILE A 586 -8.49 -26.47 6.72
N ALA A 587 -8.61 -25.33 7.39
CA ALA A 587 -9.76 -25.01 8.23
C ALA A 587 -10.23 -23.56 8.08
N PHE A 588 -11.54 -23.34 8.16
CA PHE A 588 -12.14 -21.99 8.21
C PHE A 588 -12.53 -21.64 9.64
N ALA A 589 -12.73 -20.36 9.94
CA ALA A 589 -13.29 -19.92 11.21
C ALA A 589 -14.79 -20.28 11.32
N GLU A 590 -15.23 -20.73 12.50
CA GLU A 590 -16.65 -21.02 12.77
C GLU A 590 -17.57 -19.77 12.71
N THR A 591 -17.00 -18.58 12.89
CA THR A 591 -17.72 -17.31 13.02
C THR A 591 -17.04 -16.21 12.21
N GLY A 592 -17.77 -15.13 11.92
CA GLY A 592 -17.35 -14.06 11.02
C GLY A 592 -17.94 -14.25 9.62
N ASP A 593 -17.60 -13.36 8.70
CA ASP A 593 -17.95 -13.48 7.29
C ASP A 593 -17.30 -14.73 6.64
N PRO A 594 -17.94 -15.32 5.61
CA PRO A 594 -17.50 -16.56 5.00
C PRO A 594 -16.16 -16.40 4.28
N SER A 595 -15.30 -17.42 4.37
CA SER A 595 -14.05 -17.49 3.59
C SER A 595 -14.24 -18.19 2.25
N ILE A 596 -13.38 -17.91 1.28
CA ILE A 596 -13.40 -18.55 -0.04
C ILE A 596 -12.00 -19.03 -0.37
N ILE A 597 -11.87 -20.29 -0.79
CA ILE A 597 -10.62 -20.80 -1.36
C ILE A 597 -10.87 -21.44 -2.72
N ASN A 598 -10.04 -21.09 -3.69
CA ASN A 598 -9.99 -21.70 -5.02
C ASN A 598 -8.72 -22.52 -5.12
N ILE A 599 -8.85 -23.83 -5.35
CA ILE A 599 -7.72 -24.75 -5.48
C ILE A 599 -7.80 -25.39 -6.87
N ASN A 600 -6.77 -25.18 -7.68
CA ASN A 600 -6.69 -25.67 -9.05
C ASN A 600 -5.35 -26.37 -9.29
N TYR A 601 -5.32 -27.36 -10.18
CA TYR A 601 -4.11 -28.08 -10.59
C TYR A 601 -3.21 -28.49 -9.42
N SER A 602 -3.74 -29.08 -8.35
CA SER A 602 -3.01 -29.24 -7.08
C SER A 602 -3.21 -30.61 -6.43
N ILE A 603 -2.31 -31.00 -5.54
CA ILE A 603 -2.50 -32.11 -4.59
C ILE A 603 -2.98 -31.56 -3.25
N LEU A 604 -4.05 -32.16 -2.72
CA LEU A 604 -4.58 -31.91 -1.38
C LEU A 604 -4.85 -33.23 -0.66
N ASP A 605 -4.08 -33.50 0.39
CA ASP A 605 -4.24 -34.68 1.23
C ASP A 605 -5.64 -34.77 1.85
N GLY A 606 -6.30 -35.90 1.62
CA GLY A 606 -7.68 -36.16 2.03
C GLY A 606 -8.73 -35.42 1.20
N TYR A 607 -8.33 -34.66 0.17
CA TYR A 607 -9.22 -33.89 -0.70
C TYR A 607 -10.25 -33.08 0.12
N VAL A 608 -11.55 -33.29 -0.13
CA VAL A 608 -12.66 -32.69 0.63
C VAL A 608 -12.58 -33.01 2.13
N THR A 609 -12.14 -34.20 2.52
CA THR A 609 -12.04 -34.59 3.94
C THR A 609 -10.85 -33.95 4.65
N GLY A 610 -9.87 -33.41 3.89
CA GLY A 610 -8.78 -32.60 4.42
C GLY A 610 -9.18 -31.17 4.77
N VAL A 611 -10.42 -30.76 4.47
CA VAL A 611 -10.91 -29.39 4.68
C VAL A 611 -12.07 -29.34 5.67
N VAL A 612 -11.96 -28.49 6.69
CA VAL A 612 -13.00 -28.22 7.68
C VAL A 612 -13.52 -26.80 7.51
N THR A 613 -14.73 -26.64 6.94
CA THR A 613 -15.27 -25.31 6.61
C THR A 613 -16.15 -24.70 7.70
N HIS A 614 -16.60 -25.49 8.68
CA HIS A 614 -17.62 -25.10 9.68
C HIS A 614 -18.90 -24.50 9.09
N ASN A 615 -19.21 -24.81 7.83
CA ASN A 615 -20.27 -24.16 7.04
C ASN A 615 -20.12 -22.63 6.92
N ASN A 616 -18.91 -22.09 7.11
CA ASN A 616 -18.62 -20.66 7.06
C ASN A 616 -17.65 -20.32 5.91
N GLY A 617 -17.98 -20.81 4.72
CA GLY A 617 -17.18 -20.52 3.54
C GLY A 617 -17.38 -21.51 2.40
N THR A 618 -16.68 -21.26 1.30
CA THR A 618 -16.73 -22.04 0.07
C THR A 618 -15.34 -22.55 -0.30
N VAL A 619 -15.26 -23.82 -0.69
CA VAL A 619 -14.06 -24.45 -1.25
C VAL A 619 -14.38 -24.80 -2.69
N ASN A 620 -13.71 -24.16 -3.63
CA ASN A 620 -13.84 -24.42 -5.05
C ASN A 620 -12.65 -25.29 -5.48
N PHE A 621 -12.94 -26.53 -5.86
CA PHE A 621 -12.00 -27.36 -6.59
C PHE A 621 -12.21 -27.08 -8.07
N GLY A 622 -11.13 -26.83 -8.82
CA GLY A 622 -11.19 -26.73 -10.27
C GLY A 622 -11.83 -27.97 -10.91
N LEU A 623 -12.23 -27.85 -12.18
CA LEU A 623 -12.89 -28.95 -12.90
C LEU A 623 -11.89 -30.09 -13.18
N PHE A 624 -11.81 -31.06 -12.25
CA PHE A 624 -11.05 -32.31 -12.36
C PHE A 624 -9.51 -32.22 -12.28
N ASP A 625 -8.98 -31.21 -11.59
CA ASP A 625 -7.54 -30.92 -11.53
C ASP A 625 -6.97 -30.92 -10.10
N VAL A 626 -7.74 -31.35 -9.10
CA VAL A 626 -7.27 -31.52 -7.72
C VAL A 626 -7.28 -32.99 -7.31
N PHE A 627 -6.14 -33.48 -6.81
CA PHE A 627 -5.89 -34.89 -6.56
C PHE A 627 -5.57 -35.16 -5.08
N ASP A 628 -5.89 -36.39 -4.66
CA ASP A 628 -5.53 -36.95 -3.34
C ASP A 628 -4.73 -38.22 -3.62
N LEU A 629 -3.47 -37.99 -4.00
CA LEU A 629 -2.48 -38.99 -4.35
C LEU A 629 -1.18 -38.61 -3.64
N ASP A 630 -0.47 -39.62 -3.14
CA ASP A 630 0.85 -39.42 -2.56
C ASP A 630 1.76 -38.66 -3.56
N PRO A 631 2.25 -37.46 -3.21
CA PRO A 631 3.14 -36.68 -4.07
C PRO A 631 4.42 -37.41 -4.47
N LEU A 632 4.78 -38.50 -3.77
CA LEU A 632 5.92 -39.35 -4.10
C LEU A 632 7.23 -38.57 -4.14
N PHE A 633 7.54 -37.94 -3.01
CA PHE A 633 8.78 -37.20 -2.79
C PHE A 633 9.99 -38.13 -2.66
N CYS A 634 11.15 -37.69 -3.13
CA CYS A 634 12.37 -38.50 -3.19
C CYS A 634 12.85 -39.05 -1.85
N ASN A 635 12.93 -38.21 -0.81
CA ASN A 635 13.29 -38.65 0.54
C ASN A 635 12.86 -37.63 1.61
N PRO A 636 11.57 -37.61 1.98
CA PRO A 636 11.02 -36.71 3.01
C PRO A 636 11.75 -36.77 4.35
N ASP A 637 12.17 -37.96 4.79
CA ASP A 637 12.89 -38.16 6.06
C ASP A 637 14.22 -37.39 6.15
N SER A 638 14.78 -37.03 4.98
CA SER A 638 16.00 -36.22 4.87
C SER A 638 15.73 -34.75 4.53
N GLY A 639 14.47 -34.33 4.46
CA GLY A 639 14.05 -33.01 4.00
C GLY A 639 14.09 -32.82 2.48
N ASN A 640 14.27 -33.91 1.70
CA ASN A 640 14.30 -33.83 0.24
C ASN A 640 12.90 -34.03 -0.36
N TYR A 641 12.23 -32.91 -0.58
CA TYR A 641 10.88 -32.82 -1.16
C TYR A 641 10.88 -32.60 -2.69
N HIS A 642 11.97 -32.92 -3.39
CA HIS A 642 11.91 -33.06 -4.85
C HIS A 642 11.00 -34.24 -5.23
N LEU A 643 10.44 -34.18 -6.42
CA LEU A 643 9.55 -35.22 -6.95
C LEU A 643 10.37 -36.40 -7.50
N ALA A 644 9.88 -37.63 -7.33
CA ALA A 644 10.37 -38.77 -8.12
C ALA A 644 9.90 -38.67 -9.58
N GLU A 645 10.63 -39.27 -10.52
CA GLU A 645 10.27 -39.28 -11.95
C GLU A 645 8.84 -39.81 -12.22
N ASN A 646 8.37 -40.76 -11.41
CA ASN A 646 7.03 -41.36 -11.50
C ASN A 646 6.00 -40.70 -10.55
N SER A 647 6.30 -39.52 -10.02
CA SER A 647 5.38 -38.80 -9.12
C SER A 647 4.10 -38.36 -9.85
N PRO A 648 2.92 -38.45 -9.20
CA PRO A 648 1.68 -37.91 -9.75
C PRO A 648 1.66 -36.38 -9.80
N SER A 649 2.64 -35.70 -9.20
CA SER A 649 2.80 -34.24 -9.29
C SER A 649 3.49 -33.80 -10.58
N VAL A 650 4.02 -34.72 -11.38
CA VAL A 650 4.79 -34.40 -12.59
C VAL A 650 3.87 -34.13 -13.78
N GLY A 651 3.99 -32.94 -14.37
CA GLY A 651 3.29 -32.55 -15.60
C GLY A 651 1.77 -32.38 -15.51
N LEU A 652 1.20 -32.39 -14.29
CA LEU A 652 -0.25 -32.23 -14.04
C LEU A 652 -0.62 -30.86 -13.46
N GLY A 653 0.36 -29.98 -13.23
CA GLY A 653 0.15 -28.58 -12.90
C GLY A 653 -0.48 -27.79 -14.05
N GLU A 654 -0.84 -26.54 -13.78
CA GLU A 654 -1.41 -25.66 -14.80
C GLU A 654 -0.43 -25.53 -15.98
N ASN A 655 -0.93 -25.57 -17.21
CA ASN A 655 -0.09 -25.56 -18.42
C ASN A 655 0.91 -26.73 -18.52
N ASN A 656 0.65 -27.86 -17.86
CA ASN A 656 1.51 -29.05 -17.77
C ASN A 656 2.84 -28.81 -17.02
N THR A 657 2.86 -27.88 -16.06
CA THR A 657 3.98 -27.75 -15.12
C THR A 657 3.97 -28.90 -14.10
N ASN A 658 5.03 -29.00 -13.30
CA ASN A 658 5.00 -29.87 -12.12
C ASN A 658 4.28 -29.14 -10.98
N MET A 659 3.52 -29.87 -10.17
CA MET A 659 2.93 -29.32 -8.95
C MET A 659 3.97 -29.20 -7.84
N GLY A 660 3.84 -28.19 -7.00
CA GLY A 660 4.74 -27.89 -5.89
C GLY A 660 5.93 -27.03 -6.30
N ILE A 661 6.76 -26.68 -5.32
CA ILE A 661 7.92 -25.80 -5.51
C ILE A 661 9.07 -26.48 -6.27
N TYR A 662 9.32 -27.76 -6.02
CA TYR A 662 10.48 -28.47 -6.54
C TYR A 662 10.12 -29.33 -7.75
N GLY A 663 11.06 -29.42 -8.70
CA GLY A 663 10.96 -30.33 -9.83
C GLY A 663 11.33 -31.78 -9.48
N ILE A 664 11.55 -32.57 -10.53
CA ILE A 664 12.03 -33.96 -10.41
C ILE A 664 13.47 -33.95 -9.89
N GLY A 665 13.76 -34.74 -8.85
CA GLY A 665 15.09 -34.80 -8.22
C GLY A 665 15.65 -36.21 -8.01
N CYS A 666 14.90 -37.27 -8.32
CA CYS A 666 15.37 -38.65 -8.22
C CYS A 666 14.67 -39.54 -9.26
N GLU A 667 15.32 -40.68 -9.53
CA GLU A 667 14.78 -41.73 -10.41
C GLU A 667 13.45 -42.29 -9.89
N GLU A 668 12.76 -43.05 -10.74
CA GLU A 668 11.51 -43.72 -10.40
C GLU A 668 11.63 -44.49 -9.08
N MET A 669 10.72 -44.19 -8.14
CA MET A 669 10.63 -44.94 -6.90
C MET A 669 9.83 -46.23 -7.15
N VAL A 670 10.53 -47.36 -7.10
CA VAL A 670 9.94 -48.69 -7.22
C VAL A 670 9.68 -49.23 -5.81
N ALA A 671 8.43 -49.18 -5.37
CA ALA A 671 8.04 -49.79 -4.10
C ALA A 671 8.24 -51.33 -4.16
N ILE A 672 8.93 -51.91 -3.18
CA ILE A 672 8.87 -53.36 -2.89
C ILE A 672 7.84 -53.56 -1.78
N SER A 673 6.54 -53.45 -2.10
CA SER A 673 5.46 -53.98 -1.25
C SER A 673 4.17 -54.15 -2.05
N ASP A 674 3.52 -55.28 -1.83
CA ASP A 674 2.41 -55.91 -2.56
C ASP A 674 1.03 -55.21 -2.43
N ASP A 675 0.97 -53.89 -2.19
CA ASP A 675 -0.30 -53.17 -2.12
C ASP A 675 -0.63 -52.53 -3.47
N ARG A 676 -1.44 -53.27 -4.23
CA ARG A 676 -2.06 -52.75 -5.45
C ARG A 676 -2.84 -51.47 -5.11
N LEU A 677 -2.61 -50.41 -5.88
CA LEU A 677 -3.42 -49.18 -5.99
C LEU A 677 -4.85 -49.46 -6.49
N THR A 678 -5.53 -50.45 -5.92
CA THR A 678 -6.91 -50.83 -6.23
C THR A 678 -7.71 -50.73 -4.95
N PRO A 679 -8.82 -49.96 -4.91
CA PRO A 679 -9.61 -49.82 -3.70
C PRO A 679 -10.02 -51.17 -3.10
N ASP A 680 -9.95 -51.31 -1.78
CA ASP A 680 -10.27 -52.57 -1.09
C ASP A 680 -11.77 -52.90 -1.04
N SER A 681 -12.63 -51.88 -1.27
CA SER A 681 -14.07 -52.04 -1.21
C SER A 681 -14.80 -51.16 -2.23
N PHE A 682 -15.91 -51.68 -2.76
CA PHE A 682 -16.81 -50.92 -3.62
C PHE A 682 -17.49 -49.85 -2.77
N LYS A 683 -17.34 -48.59 -3.12
CA LYS A 683 -17.86 -47.45 -2.36
C LYS A 683 -18.41 -46.41 -3.32
N LEU A 684 -19.66 -46.01 -3.13
CA LEU A 684 -20.24 -44.82 -3.75
C LEU A 684 -20.08 -43.66 -2.76
N TYR A 685 -19.43 -42.59 -3.19
CA TYR A 685 -19.19 -41.41 -2.35
C TYR A 685 -20.37 -40.45 -2.43
N THR A 686 -20.48 -39.57 -1.43
CA THR A 686 -21.46 -38.49 -1.45
C THR A 686 -21.22 -37.61 -2.67
N SER A 687 -22.29 -37.35 -3.44
CA SER A 687 -22.24 -36.46 -4.60
C SER A 687 -21.84 -35.05 -4.18
N TYR A 688 -20.89 -34.42 -4.87
CA TYR A 688 -20.46 -33.06 -4.60
C TYR A 688 -20.24 -32.27 -5.90
N PRO A 689 -20.68 -31.01 -5.98
CA PRO A 689 -21.39 -30.25 -4.95
C PRO A 689 -22.89 -30.61 -4.87
N ASN A 690 -23.44 -30.70 -3.66
CA ASN A 690 -24.86 -30.97 -3.34
C ASN A 690 -25.14 -30.41 -1.92
N PRO A 691 -26.25 -29.71 -1.61
CA PRO A 691 -27.44 -29.37 -2.43
C PRO A 691 -27.43 -27.99 -3.10
N PHE A 692 -28.24 -27.87 -4.17
CA PHE A 692 -28.54 -26.66 -4.99
C PHE A 692 -27.52 -26.25 -6.08
N ASN A 693 -26.70 -27.17 -6.58
CA ASN A 693 -25.88 -26.92 -7.78
C ASN A 693 -26.50 -27.53 -9.05
N PRO A 694 -26.41 -26.85 -10.22
CA PRO A 694 -26.93 -27.38 -11.48
C PRO A 694 -26.12 -28.57 -12.02
N ILE A 695 -24.93 -28.82 -11.47
CA ILE A 695 -24.02 -29.92 -11.82
C ILE A 695 -23.47 -30.52 -10.51
N THR A 696 -23.33 -31.84 -10.45
CA THR A 696 -22.75 -32.55 -9.30
C THR A 696 -21.89 -33.72 -9.79
N THR A 697 -20.84 -34.07 -9.06
CA THR A 697 -19.95 -35.18 -9.37
C THR A 697 -20.28 -36.38 -8.49
N ILE A 698 -20.38 -37.56 -9.09
CA ILE A 698 -20.66 -38.83 -8.41
C ILE A 698 -19.41 -39.69 -8.49
N ARG A 699 -18.66 -39.78 -7.40
CA ARG A 699 -17.43 -40.57 -7.32
C ARG A 699 -17.72 -41.97 -6.79
N PHE A 700 -17.07 -42.99 -7.32
CA PHE A 700 -17.17 -44.36 -6.83
C PHE A 700 -15.91 -45.20 -7.04
N ASN A 701 -15.72 -46.21 -6.20
CA ASN A 701 -14.61 -47.15 -6.31
C ASN A 701 -15.03 -48.41 -7.05
N VAL A 702 -14.23 -48.85 -8.01
CA VAL A 702 -14.32 -50.17 -8.64
C VAL A 702 -13.20 -51.05 -8.11
N VAL A 703 -13.56 -52.20 -7.53
CA VAL A 703 -12.62 -53.13 -6.90
C VAL A 703 -12.23 -54.28 -7.82
N GLY A 704 -11.06 -54.86 -7.58
CA GLY A 704 -10.61 -56.09 -8.23
C GLY A 704 -9.33 -55.93 -9.06
N THR A 705 -9.04 -56.95 -9.86
CA THR A 705 -7.82 -57.03 -10.70
C THR A 705 -8.11 -57.03 -12.20
N TYR A 706 -9.39 -57.08 -12.57
CA TYR A 706 -9.89 -57.12 -13.95
C TYR A 706 -11.10 -56.19 -14.07
N MET A 707 -11.47 -55.83 -15.31
CA MET A 707 -12.63 -54.98 -15.57
C MET A 707 -13.90 -55.56 -14.93
N GLN A 708 -14.70 -54.71 -14.29
CA GLN A 708 -15.95 -55.06 -13.62
C GLN A 708 -17.11 -54.42 -14.38
N SER A 709 -18.17 -55.20 -14.64
CA SER A 709 -19.42 -54.64 -15.13
C SER A 709 -20.06 -53.80 -14.03
N LEU A 710 -20.27 -52.51 -14.30
CA LEU A 710 -20.83 -51.56 -13.35
C LEU A 710 -22.00 -50.80 -13.98
N ARG A 711 -23.05 -50.65 -13.18
CA ARG A 711 -24.21 -49.83 -13.52
C ARG A 711 -24.46 -48.75 -12.46
N LEU A 712 -24.56 -47.49 -12.90
CA LEU A 712 -24.88 -46.34 -12.05
C LEU A 712 -26.21 -45.72 -12.47
N ASP A 713 -27.21 -45.85 -11.60
CA ASP A 713 -28.58 -45.39 -11.81
C ASP A 713 -28.92 -44.22 -10.87
N ILE A 714 -29.55 -43.18 -11.41
CA ILE A 714 -30.07 -42.03 -10.66
C ILE A 714 -31.57 -42.21 -10.46
N PHE A 715 -32.02 -42.15 -9.20
CA PHE A 715 -33.43 -42.22 -8.84
C PHE A 715 -33.90 -40.90 -8.24
N ASN A 716 -35.14 -40.52 -8.51
CA ASN A 716 -35.77 -39.39 -7.82
C ASN A 716 -36.23 -39.80 -6.42
N ILE A 717 -36.68 -38.83 -5.61
CA ILE A 717 -37.14 -39.06 -4.23
C ILE A 717 -38.34 -40.02 -4.11
N SER A 718 -39.07 -40.29 -5.20
CA SER A 718 -40.16 -41.27 -5.25
C SER A 718 -39.69 -42.67 -5.65
N GLY A 719 -38.38 -42.88 -5.84
CA GLY A 719 -37.79 -44.15 -6.27
C GLY A 719 -37.93 -44.45 -7.77
N ARG A 720 -38.34 -43.47 -8.59
CA ARG A 720 -38.40 -43.62 -10.05
C ARG A 720 -37.03 -43.37 -10.65
N LEU A 721 -36.56 -44.30 -11.49
CA LEU A 721 -35.34 -44.13 -12.29
C LEU A 721 -35.47 -42.88 -13.16
N VAL A 722 -34.53 -41.96 -12.99
CA VAL A 722 -34.38 -40.72 -13.77
C VAL A 722 -33.49 -41.01 -14.97
N GLU A 723 -32.31 -41.59 -14.73
CA GLU A 723 -31.30 -41.83 -15.76
C GLU A 723 -30.32 -42.94 -15.32
N THR A 724 -29.75 -43.67 -16.27
CA THR A 724 -28.60 -44.57 -16.06
C THR A 724 -27.38 -43.89 -16.65
N LEU A 725 -26.43 -43.49 -15.81
CA LEU A 725 -25.24 -42.75 -16.22
C LEU A 725 -24.14 -43.66 -16.75
N ILE A 726 -24.05 -44.88 -16.23
CA ILE A 726 -23.05 -45.87 -16.61
C ILE A 726 -23.72 -47.24 -16.68
N ASP A 727 -23.41 -48.02 -17.72
CA ASP A 727 -23.77 -49.44 -17.88
C ASP A 727 -22.68 -50.08 -18.77
N ASP A 728 -21.45 -50.21 -18.23
CA ASP A 728 -20.26 -50.63 -18.98
C ASP A 728 -19.26 -51.41 -18.10
N GLU A 729 -18.20 -51.97 -18.69
CA GLU A 729 -17.08 -52.60 -18.00
C GLU A 729 -15.99 -51.56 -17.64
N LEU A 730 -15.82 -51.30 -16.35
CA LEU A 730 -14.83 -50.34 -15.84
C LEU A 730 -13.60 -51.03 -15.26
N LYS A 731 -12.41 -50.45 -15.47
CA LYS A 731 -11.17 -50.90 -14.83
C LYS A 731 -11.23 -50.69 -13.31
N PRO A 732 -10.61 -51.56 -12.50
CA PRO A 732 -10.43 -51.29 -11.07
C PRO A 732 -9.72 -49.97 -10.84
N GLY A 733 -10.20 -49.18 -9.87
CA GLY A 733 -9.73 -47.82 -9.64
C GLY A 733 -10.83 -46.92 -9.07
N VAL A 734 -10.51 -45.64 -8.90
CA VAL A 734 -11.46 -44.63 -8.45
C VAL A 734 -11.96 -43.86 -9.67
N HIS A 735 -13.28 -43.75 -9.82
CA HIS A 735 -13.97 -43.14 -10.96
C HIS A 735 -14.85 -41.97 -10.52
#